data_AF-A0A651DR74-F1
#
_entry.id   AF-A0A651DR74-F1
#
_cell.length_a   1.000
_cell.length_b   1.000
_cell.length_c   1.000
_cell.angle_alpha   90.00
_cell.angle_beta   90.00
_cell.angle_gamma   90.00
#
_symmetry.space_group_name_H-M   'P 1'
#
loop_
_entity.id
_entity.type
_entity.pdbx_description
1 polymer ?
#
loop_
_entity_poly.entity_id
_entity_poly.type
_entity_poly.pdbx_seq_one_letter_code
_entity_poly.pdbx_strand_id
1 'polypeptide(L)'
;MGAPWVEDIGYGDDLRWTVVGLDLGSRADIHRSYGGPVRDERTRTVEPRMGAWVAPNRLLEFLLDSTSTNASPLFFVESGSAAEVPEGSRLPDRPPLNRTQRIEAIDMRTMVLTRAASRTRPDTRPTLLRRALLLLFVAVFPLLLAACDSDSGTEPVERDDTISEIVAGDAQFSTLLQVLQAAELVETFADVDATFTVFAPVNDAFTPYDVGVIGVQETALTEILSYHVIANTEIRSSSLQDGQTVQTLAGQELRVRIDGSGSVFVDGSQVIATDIEAENGIVHVIDRVMVGNQNLANVVWFIEDVRTLYETVVAVELGGAFAGAEDWTVFAPTNEAFSLMGDALAGLSDAEVTEILQYHVLPAGITRSDQLLELLETNNGVVAVPTAQGETIEITLLGDGSISFNDGQATLDLENLDYFASNGIVHLIDGVLLPEAFRPTNTIADIVAGSDDFSTLLAAVDAADLVGALADTEATFTVFAPNDAGFAPINVAALLADPDALGAVLGYHVIPGEAIQSGNLVDGATVTTLSGDELTVNVDADGGVTIEGSRVITADVAADNGIIHVIDRALLGNQTLAGVVSYVQATETLLDVVVDFELAGAFVDAEAWTLFGPDNATFAAADLSGFTNEEITEVLLYHVFAEGVIGSADLVGLLEAGEGAISISTLQGEALEIAVLEDGTIAFNGGQAVLDLDNIDYFGSNGVLHVIEGLLLPPSLVDDAEPDVTITVGNEGSSAWVIDGDTNPTVSLAVGDRVRFDLSGVDSGFHPFALVGTGGAALLSQGSGGSGSFVDDDAVNAVISSDEVTFTLTSELAADLARYICTSHASMAGEITTDG
;
A
#
# COMPACT_ATOMS: atom_id res chain seq x y z
N MET A 1 -9.41 -50.27 -11.04
CA MET A 1 -8.11 -50.92 -11.38
C MET A 1 -7.39 -49.96 -12.32
N GLY A 2 -6.20 -49.41 -12.07
CA GLY A 2 -5.29 -49.48 -10.93
C GLY A 2 -4.66 -48.10 -10.66
N ALA A 3 -4.04 -47.94 -9.50
CA ALA A 3 -3.49 -46.69 -8.97
C ALA A 3 -2.25 -46.20 -9.74
N PRO A 4 -1.99 -44.88 -9.80
CA PRO A 4 -0.68 -44.36 -10.19
C PRO A 4 0.32 -44.58 -9.04
N TRP A 5 1.56 -44.87 -9.40
CA TRP A 5 2.69 -45.09 -8.48
C TRP A 5 3.62 -43.87 -8.56
N VAL A 6 4.18 -43.51 -7.41
CA VAL A 6 5.22 -42.48 -7.23
C VAL A 6 6.54 -43.21 -7.10
N GLU A 7 7.56 -42.80 -7.87
CA GLU A 7 8.95 -43.20 -7.62
C GLU A 7 9.71 -41.98 -7.07
N ASP A 8 10.29 -42.17 -5.89
CA ASP A 8 11.00 -41.18 -5.11
C ASP A 8 12.49 -41.22 -5.50
N ILE A 9 13.08 -40.07 -5.85
CA ILE A 9 14.53 -39.93 -6.05
C ILE A 9 14.99 -38.68 -5.32
N GLY A 10 15.63 -38.87 -4.16
CA GLY A 10 16.24 -37.80 -3.38
C GLY A 10 17.67 -37.47 -3.84
N TYR A 11 17.97 -36.17 -3.98
CA TYR A 11 18.96 -35.38 -3.21
C TYR A 11 19.35 -34.11 -4.00
N GLY A 12 19.24 -32.94 -3.37
CA GLY A 12 19.84 -31.68 -3.81
C GLY A 12 18.88 -30.49 -3.70
N ASP A 13 19.26 -29.52 -2.87
CA ASP A 13 18.49 -28.36 -2.45
C ASP A 13 18.16 -27.35 -3.58
N ASP A 14 17.06 -26.63 -3.36
CA ASP A 14 16.55 -25.44 -4.06
C ASP A 14 15.87 -25.60 -5.44
N LEU A 15 14.60 -25.15 -5.46
CA LEU A 15 13.66 -24.95 -6.57
C LEU A 15 12.95 -26.21 -7.13
N ARG A 16 11.69 -26.42 -6.69
CA ARG A 16 10.75 -27.35 -7.35
C ARG A 16 9.87 -26.60 -8.36
N TRP A 17 9.99 -26.93 -9.63
CA TRP A 17 8.98 -26.63 -10.65
C TRP A 17 8.11 -27.86 -10.87
N THR A 18 6.80 -27.72 -10.74
CA THR A 18 5.83 -28.75 -11.16
C THR A 18 5.30 -28.36 -12.54
N VAL A 19 5.58 -29.18 -13.56
CA VAL A 19 4.91 -29.09 -14.86
C VAL A 19 3.80 -30.14 -14.87
N VAL A 20 2.55 -29.69 -14.78
CA VAL A 20 1.36 -30.54 -15.02
C VAL A 20 1.07 -30.50 -16.52
N GLY A 21 1.43 -31.56 -17.23
CA GLY A 21 1.07 -31.73 -18.64
C GLY A 21 -0.32 -32.34 -18.79
N LEU A 22 -1.27 -31.57 -19.34
CA LEU A 22 -2.56 -32.07 -19.79
C LEU A 22 -2.39 -32.92 -21.06
N ASP A 23 -2.92 -34.15 -21.01
CA ASP A 23 -3.01 -35.05 -22.16
C ASP A 23 -4.10 -34.54 -23.13
N LEU A 24 -3.68 -33.82 -24.17
CA LEU A 24 -4.52 -33.57 -25.34
C LEU A 24 -4.18 -34.60 -26.42
N GLY A 25 -4.92 -35.71 -26.37
CA GLY A 25 -4.91 -36.71 -27.43
C GLY A 25 -5.44 -36.15 -28.75
N SER A 26 -4.56 -36.00 -29.74
CA SER A 26 -4.98 -36.20 -31.14
C SER A 26 -3.84 -36.79 -31.99
N ARG A 27 -4.20 -37.87 -32.69
CA ARG A 27 -3.38 -38.66 -33.60
C ARG A 27 -3.15 -37.90 -34.91
N ALA A 28 -1.89 -37.81 -35.37
CA ALA A 28 -1.57 -37.75 -36.80
C ALA A 28 -0.12 -38.23 -37.07
N ASP A 29 0.01 -39.54 -37.19
CA ASP A 29 0.75 -40.28 -38.22
C ASP A 29 1.90 -39.65 -39.05
N ILE A 30 3.03 -40.38 -39.00
CA ILE A 30 3.99 -40.75 -40.08
C ILE A 30 5.12 -39.76 -40.43
N HIS A 31 6.35 -40.07 -39.98
CA HIS A 31 7.36 -40.75 -40.83
C HIS A 31 8.58 -41.21 -40.01
N ARG A 32 8.85 -42.52 -40.02
CA ARG A 32 10.14 -43.11 -39.60
C ARG A 32 11.20 -42.86 -40.67
N SER A 33 12.41 -42.46 -40.26
CA SER A 33 13.64 -42.95 -40.89
C SER A 33 14.82 -42.97 -39.92
N TYR A 34 15.35 -44.18 -39.77
CA TYR A 34 16.58 -44.64 -39.15
C TYR A 34 17.84 -43.76 -39.34
N GLY A 35 18.74 -43.78 -38.34
CA GLY A 35 20.18 -43.75 -38.61
C GLY A 35 21.12 -43.19 -37.53
N GLY A 36 21.54 -44.03 -36.57
CA GLY A 36 22.94 -44.18 -36.11
C GLY A 36 23.67 -43.05 -35.34
N PRO A 37 24.48 -43.38 -34.31
CA PRO A 37 25.24 -42.42 -33.51
C PRO A 37 26.64 -42.16 -34.08
N VAL A 38 27.17 -40.94 -33.92
CA VAL A 38 28.61 -40.67 -34.08
C VAL A 38 29.14 -39.86 -32.89
N ARG A 39 30.21 -40.42 -32.34
CA ARG A 39 31.09 -39.97 -31.27
C ARG A 39 31.95 -38.76 -31.67
N ASP A 40 32.04 -37.82 -30.72
CA ASP A 40 33.25 -37.36 -30.04
C ASP A 40 34.25 -36.40 -30.72
N GLU A 41 34.83 -35.58 -29.83
CA GLU A 41 36.14 -34.91 -29.87
C GLU A 41 36.31 -33.57 -30.62
N ARG A 42 36.27 -32.43 -29.87
CA ARG A 42 37.48 -31.70 -29.39
C ARG A 42 37.20 -30.26 -28.91
N THR A 43 37.25 -30.10 -27.60
CA THR A 43 38.05 -29.12 -26.82
C THR A 43 38.32 -27.73 -27.41
N ARG A 44 37.88 -26.69 -26.69
CA ARG A 44 38.77 -25.64 -26.17
C ARG A 44 38.24 -25.04 -24.87
N THR A 45 38.93 -25.38 -23.79
CA THR A 45 38.87 -24.76 -22.47
C THR A 45 39.64 -23.43 -22.51
N VAL A 46 39.03 -22.36 -22.02
CA VAL A 46 39.71 -21.27 -21.31
C VAL A 46 38.77 -20.82 -20.19
N GLU A 47 39.25 -21.00 -18.96
CA GLU A 47 38.61 -20.64 -17.70
C GLU A 47 38.75 -19.12 -17.38
N PRO A 48 38.04 -18.62 -16.35
CA PRO A 48 37.49 -17.28 -16.28
C PRO A 48 38.42 -16.28 -15.58
N ARG A 49 38.12 -14.99 -15.75
CA ARG A 49 38.54 -13.95 -14.80
C ARG A 49 37.38 -13.04 -14.46
N MET A 50 37.01 -13.09 -13.18
CA MET A 50 36.28 -12.06 -12.45
C MET A 50 36.99 -10.71 -12.60
N GLY A 51 36.18 -9.66 -12.76
CA GLY A 51 36.55 -8.26 -12.63
C GLY A 51 35.26 -7.50 -12.34
N ALA A 52 35.17 -6.99 -11.12
CA ALA A 52 34.00 -6.34 -10.54
C ALA A 52 33.77 -4.91 -11.07
N TRP A 53 32.65 -4.35 -10.60
CA TRP A 53 32.26 -2.94 -10.46
C TRP A 53 31.20 -2.37 -11.44
N VAL A 54 30.01 -2.19 -10.84
CA VAL A 54 29.21 -0.94 -10.76
C VAL A 54 28.42 -0.47 -11.98
N ALA A 55 27.12 -0.30 -11.74
CA ALA A 55 26.12 0.34 -12.58
C ALA A 55 26.46 1.84 -12.81
N PRO A 56 25.84 2.57 -13.76
CA PRO A 56 24.47 3.01 -13.56
C PRO A 56 23.60 3.14 -14.83
N ASN A 57 22.28 3.06 -14.58
CA ASN A 57 21.18 3.73 -15.26
C ASN A 57 21.46 4.46 -16.60
N ARG A 58 20.73 4.05 -17.65
CA ARG A 58 19.87 4.95 -18.44
C ARG A 58 19.00 4.22 -19.46
N LEU A 59 17.74 4.68 -19.50
CA LEU A 59 16.74 4.52 -20.54
C LEU A 59 17.27 4.73 -21.98
N LEU A 60 16.72 3.96 -22.93
CA LEU A 60 16.21 4.42 -24.24
C LEU A 60 15.45 3.23 -24.89
N GLU A 61 14.11 3.24 -24.88
CA GLU A 61 13.22 3.69 -25.98
C GLU A 61 13.35 2.95 -27.32
N PHE A 62 12.25 2.27 -27.71
CA PHE A 62 11.61 2.12 -29.04
C PHE A 62 10.73 0.85 -29.00
N LEU A 63 9.49 0.74 -29.49
CA LEU A 63 8.58 1.56 -30.30
C LEU A 63 7.23 0.81 -30.24
N LEU A 64 6.14 1.45 -29.82
CA LEU A 64 4.77 0.97 -30.06
C LEU A 64 4.18 1.82 -31.19
N ASP A 65 3.77 1.16 -32.27
CA ASP A 65 2.93 1.74 -33.32
C ASP A 65 1.47 1.60 -32.88
N SER A 66 0.84 2.72 -32.50
CA SER A 66 -0.61 2.82 -32.35
C SER A 66 -1.12 4.05 -33.10
N THR A 67 -1.89 3.78 -34.15
CA THR A 67 -2.68 4.77 -34.87
C THR A 67 -4.02 4.99 -34.16
N SER A 68 -4.21 6.15 -33.51
CA SER A 68 -5.28 7.12 -33.86
C SER A 68 -5.59 8.14 -32.74
N THR A 69 -5.03 9.35 -32.92
CA THR A 69 -5.70 10.68 -32.89
C THR A 69 -6.80 11.00 -31.86
N ASN A 70 -6.45 11.77 -30.83
CA ASN A 70 -6.79 13.21 -30.73
C ASN A 70 -6.09 13.87 -29.53
N ALA A 71 -5.34 14.94 -29.80
CA ALA A 71 -4.45 15.63 -28.85
C ALA A 71 -4.91 17.07 -28.57
N SER A 72 -4.65 17.57 -27.35
CA SER A 72 -4.41 18.97 -26.96
C SER A 72 -4.01 19.04 -25.45
N PRO A 73 -3.25 20.05 -24.99
CA PRO A 73 -1.87 19.84 -24.52
C PRO A 73 -1.61 20.12 -23.02
N LEU A 74 -0.53 19.50 -22.51
CA LEU A 74 0.18 19.84 -21.27
C LEU A 74 0.89 21.21 -21.40
N PHE A 75 0.73 22.08 -20.40
CA PHE A 75 1.58 23.25 -20.17
C PHE A 75 2.35 23.07 -18.87
N PHE A 76 3.68 23.19 -18.94
CA PHE A 76 4.57 23.44 -17.80
C PHE A 76 4.58 24.93 -17.49
N VAL A 77 4.63 25.31 -16.20
CA VAL A 77 5.09 26.64 -15.75
C VAL A 77 5.95 26.50 -14.51
N GLU A 78 7.17 27.02 -14.61
CA GLU A 78 8.19 27.22 -13.57
C GLU A 78 7.77 28.24 -12.48
N SER A 79 8.40 28.09 -11.32
CA SER A 79 8.40 28.98 -10.14
C SER A 79 8.89 30.41 -10.42
N GLY A 80 8.33 31.41 -9.71
CA GLY A 80 8.96 32.72 -9.58
C GLY A 80 8.13 33.84 -8.90
N SER A 81 8.55 34.17 -7.66
CA SER A 81 8.54 35.47 -6.97
C SER A 81 7.23 36.20 -6.54
N ALA A 82 7.09 36.30 -5.21
CA ALA A 82 6.73 37.45 -4.36
C ALA A 82 5.89 38.63 -4.91
N ALA A 83 4.78 38.91 -4.22
CA ALA A 83 4.31 40.27 -3.94
C ALA A 83 3.36 40.30 -2.71
N GLU A 84 3.71 41.13 -1.73
CA GLU A 84 2.93 41.56 -0.56
C GLU A 84 1.61 42.27 -0.92
N VAL A 85 0.72 42.51 0.08
CA VAL A 85 -0.18 43.69 0.33
C VAL A 85 -1.50 43.25 1.06
N PRO A 86 -2.11 44.02 2.00
CA PRO A 86 -1.89 43.94 3.44
C PRO A 86 -3.21 43.79 4.24
N GLU A 87 -3.09 43.91 5.57
CA GLU A 87 -4.14 43.86 6.60
C GLU A 87 -5.48 44.59 6.30
N GLY A 88 -6.57 43.95 6.76
CA GLY A 88 -7.70 44.68 7.36
C GLY A 88 -9.09 44.39 6.79
N SER A 89 -9.81 43.42 7.36
CA SER A 89 -11.22 43.61 7.71
C SER A 89 -11.78 42.44 8.53
N ARG A 90 -12.02 42.70 9.82
CA ARG A 90 -12.85 41.89 10.72
C ARG A 90 -14.32 41.93 10.31
N LEU A 91 -14.99 40.78 10.27
CA LEU A 91 -16.43 40.63 10.48
C LEU A 91 -16.71 39.31 11.25
N PRO A 92 -17.82 39.21 11.99
CA PRO A 92 -17.83 38.71 13.38
C PRO A 92 -18.23 37.23 13.55
N ASP A 93 -17.90 36.72 14.75
CA ASP A 93 -18.24 35.39 15.30
C ASP A 93 -19.69 34.95 15.06
N ARG A 94 -19.86 33.67 14.69
CA ARG A 94 -21.13 32.95 14.73
C ARG A 94 -21.01 31.75 15.69
N PRO A 95 -22.08 31.44 16.46
CA PRO A 95 -22.08 30.37 17.45
C PRO A 95 -22.12 28.98 16.80
N PRO A 96 -21.77 27.90 17.53
CA PRO A 96 -21.56 26.57 16.96
C PRO A 96 -22.88 25.94 16.50
N LEU A 97 -22.85 25.31 15.31
CA LEU A 97 -23.96 24.57 14.71
C LEU A 97 -23.89 23.09 15.11
N ASN A 98 -25.06 22.48 15.38
CA ASN A 98 -25.20 21.12 15.92
C ASN A 98 -25.40 20.06 14.80
N ARG A 99 -25.17 18.79 15.17
CA ARG A 99 -24.80 17.60 14.36
C ARG A 99 -25.72 17.12 13.20
N THR A 100 -26.74 17.85 12.75
CA THR A 100 -27.74 17.32 11.77
C THR A 100 -27.83 18.11 10.45
N GLN A 101 -26.85 18.96 10.13
CA GLN A 101 -26.82 19.71 8.85
C GLN A 101 -25.41 19.80 8.22
N ARG A 102 -24.64 18.70 8.21
CA ARG A 102 -23.26 18.64 7.66
C ARG A 102 -23.11 17.80 6.37
N ILE A 103 -24.17 17.60 5.60
CA ILE A 103 -24.08 17.02 4.25
C ILE A 103 -24.93 17.89 3.32
N GLU A 104 -24.37 19.02 2.90
CA GLU A 104 -24.79 19.83 1.73
C GLU A 104 -23.88 21.07 1.66
N ALA A 105 -22.56 20.85 1.49
CA ALA A 105 -21.61 21.93 1.25
C ALA A 105 -20.26 21.44 0.66
N ILE A 106 -20.28 20.53 -0.30
CA ILE A 106 -19.13 20.27 -1.18
C ILE A 106 -19.65 20.06 -2.60
N ASP A 107 -20.10 21.13 -3.24
CA ASP A 107 -19.92 21.31 -4.68
C ASP A 107 -20.19 22.77 -5.04
N MET A 108 -19.11 23.56 -5.16
CA MET A 108 -19.07 24.80 -5.95
C MET A 108 -17.69 25.45 -5.77
N ARG A 109 -16.81 25.30 -6.77
CA ARG A 109 -15.98 26.39 -7.35
C ARG A 109 -14.95 25.84 -8.33
N THR A 110 -15.24 25.89 -9.63
CA THR A 110 -14.40 26.69 -10.55
C THR A 110 -15.18 27.04 -11.83
N MET A 111 -15.60 28.31 -11.93
CA MET A 111 -15.93 28.95 -13.20
C MET A 111 -15.37 30.37 -13.13
N VAL A 112 -14.33 30.67 -13.92
CA VAL A 112 -13.96 32.05 -14.27
C VAL A 112 -14.07 32.23 -15.78
N LEU A 113 -14.75 33.31 -16.11
CA LEU A 113 -15.21 33.79 -17.40
C LEU A 113 -14.08 34.30 -18.31
N THR A 114 -14.29 34.20 -19.63
CA THR A 114 -14.15 35.39 -20.48
C THR A 114 -15.25 35.49 -21.55
N ARG A 115 -15.98 36.62 -21.46
CA ARG A 115 -16.91 37.33 -22.35
C ARG A 115 -16.47 37.40 -23.83
N ALA A 116 -17.26 37.77 -24.84
CA ALA A 116 -18.68 38.14 -25.03
C ALA A 116 -18.90 38.45 -26.54
N ALA A 117 -20.14 38.29 -27.03
CA ALA A 117 -20.87 39.22 -27.93
C ALA A 117 -22.14 38.48 -28.41
N SER A 118 -23.33 38.70 -27.85
CA SER A 118 -24.25 39.85 -27.99
C SER A 118 -25.54 39.41 -28.71
N ARG A 119 -26.59 39.23 -27.90
CA ARG A 119 -28.04 39.41 -28.13
C ARG A 119 -28.53 39.63 -29.58
N THR A 120 -29.46 38.78 -30.02
CA THR A 120 -30.90 39.11 -30.22
C THR A 120 -31.70 37.87 -30.71
N ARG A 121 -32.84 37.57 -30.07
CA ARG A 121 -34.03 36.93 -30.67
C ARG A 121 -35.05 38.08 -30.91
N PRO A 122 -36.04 38.01 -31.84
CA PRO A 122 -36.86 36.82 -32.12
C PRO A 122 -37.33 36.65 -33.60
N ASP A 123 -38.19 35.64 -33.80
CA ASP A 123 -39.26 35.49 -34.82
C ASP A 123 -39.11 34.50 -36.00
N THR A 124 -39.89 33.40 -35.85
CA THR A 124 -40.86 32.79 -36.77
C THR A 124 -40.45 32.07 -38.08
N ARG A 125 -40.97 30.83 -38.18
CA ARG A 125 -41.26 29.94 -39.34
C ARG A 125 -40.12 29.12 -39.98
N PRO A 126 -40.23 27.78 -40.01
CA PRO A 126 -39.48 26.97 -40.95
C PRO A 126 -40.33 26.63 -42.19
N THR A 127 -39.86 27.04 -43.35
CA THR A 127 -40.36 26.61 -44.66
C THR A 127 -39.65 25.34 -45.12
N LEU A 128 -40.46 24.35 -45.49
CA LEU A 128 -40.29 23.51 -46.68
C LEU A 128 -39.00 22.67 -46.78
N LEU A 129 -38.97 21.53 -46.10
CA LEU A 129 -38.34 20.32 -46.63
C LEU A 129 -39.16 19.06 -46.27
N ARG A 130 -40.48 19.13 -46.53
CA ARG A 130 -41.40 17.98 -46.63
C ARG A 130 -41.93 17.89 -48.05
N ARG A 131 -41.05 17.60 -49.02
CA ARG A 131 -41.41 17.33 -50.42
C ARG A 131 -40.38 16.43 -51.09
N ALA A 132 -40.28 15.18 -50.65
CA ALA A 132 -39.62 14.12 -51.42
C ALA A 132 -39.91 12.71 -50.85
N LEU A 133 -41.17 12.32 -50.62
CA LEU A 133 -41.54 10.88 -50.55
C LEU A 133 -43.07 10.63 -50.55
N LEU A 134 -43.85 11.42 -51.31
CA LEU A 134 -45.31 11.27 -51.33
C LEU A 134 -45.88 11.54 -52.73
N LEU A 135 -45.37 10.81 -53.72
CA LEU A 135 -45.86 10.83 -55.11
C LEU A 135 -45.63 9.47 -55.82
N LEU A 136 -46.08 8.37 -55.23
CA LEU A 136 -46.22 7.09 -55.96
C LEU A 136 -47.28 6.16 -55.35
N PHE A 137 -48.51 6.62 -55.10
CA PHE A 137 -49.61 5.72 -54.71
C PHE A 137 -51.03 6.25 -55.03
N VAL A 138 -51.19 6.96 -56.16
CA VAL A 138 -52.53 7.33 -56.65
C VAL A 138 -52.60 7.13 -58.16
N ALA A 139 -52.75 5.87 -58.57
CA ALA A 139 -53.35 5.50 -59.84
C ALA A 139 -53.93 4.09 -59.68
N VAL A 140 -55.20 3.93 -60.05
CA VAL A 140 -56.01 2.69 -60.08
C VAL A 140 -56.85 2.40 -58.83
N PHE A 141 -57.79 3.29 -58.57
CA PHE A 141 -59.13 3.01 -58.02
C PHE A 141 -60.02 4.13 -58.59
N PRO A 142 -61.23 3.96 -59.16
CA PRO A 142 -62.09 2.76 -59.33
C PRO A 142 -62.70 2.60 -60.75
N LEU A 143 -63.21 1.40 -61.11
CA LEU A 143 -64.35 1.28 -62.01
C LEU A 143 -65.13 -0.03 -61.74
N LEU A 144 -66.45 0.13 -61.59
CA LEU A 144 -67.53 -0.86 -61.69
C LEU A 144 -67.96 -1.61 -60.40
N LEU A 145 -68.75 -0.90 -59.60
CA LEU A 145 -69.94 -1.46 -58.94
C LEU A 145 -71.00 -1.78 -60.02
N ALA A 146 -71.46 -3.04 -60.06
CA ALA A 146 -72.88 -3.46 -60.14
C ALA A 146 -73.03 -4.84 -60.81
N ALA A 147 -73.05 -5.91 -60.00
CA ALA A 147 -73.78 -7.15 -60.31
C ALA A 147 -74.14 -7.88 -58.99
N CYS A 148 -75.38 -7.69 -58.57
CA CYS A 148 -76.27 -8.53 -57.76
C CYS A 148 -75.70 -9.51 -56.70
N ASP A 149 -76.00 -9.18 -55.44
CA ASP A 149 -76.79 -10.00 -54.49
C ASP A 149 -76.57 -11.52 -54.49
N SER A 150 -75.75 -12.00 -53.55
CA SER A 150 -76.03 -13.18 -52.73
C SER A 150 -75.05 -13.26 -51.55
N ASP A 151 -75.63 -13.21 -50.36
CA ASP A 151 -75.08 -13.69 -49.09
C ASP A 151 -74.30 -15.02 -49.28
N SER A 152 -73.00 -15.04 -48.96
CA SER A 152 -72.21 -16.26 -48.72
C SER A 152 -71.00 -15.90 -47.87
N GLY A 153 -70.74 -16.74 -46.88
CA GLY A 153 -69.98 -16.43 -45.68
C GLY A 153 -68.52 -16.04 -45.92
N THR A 154 -67.95 -15.43 -44.89
CA THR A 154 -66.51 -15.52 -44.62
C THR A 154 -66.08 -16.99 -44.73
N GLU A 155 -65.32 -17.31 -45.77
CA GLU A 155 -64.56 -18.56 -45.83
C GLU A 155 -63.74 -18.68 -44.53
N PRO A 156 -63.72 -19.84 -43.86
CA PRO A 156 -62.80 -20.07 -42.74
C PRO A 156 -61.38 -19.88 -43.25
N VAL A 157 -60.51 -19.24 -42.47
CA VAL A 157 -59.06 -19.40 -42.68
C VAL A 157 -58.78 -20.88 -42.44
N GLU A 158 -58.45 -21.64 -43.48
CA GLU A 158 -57.99 -23.01 -43.30
C GLU A 158 -56.70 -22.98 -42.48
N ARG A 159 -56.68 -23.79 -41.42
CA ARG A 159 -55.52 -23.97 -40.54
C ARG A 159 -54.79 -25.18 -41.06
N ASP A 160 -53.70 -24.95 -41.77
CA ASP A 160 -53.10 -26.02 -42.56
C ASP A 160 -51.95 -26.74 -41.84
N ASP A 161 -51.35 -26.12 -40.81
CA ASP A 161 -50.21 -26.69 -40.10
C ASP A 161 -50.57 -27.05 -38.64
N THR A 162 -50.22 -28.27 -38.24
CA THR A 162 -50.22 -28.71 -36.83
C THR A 162 -49.10 -28.01 -36.03
N ILE A 163 -49.17 -28.08 -34.70
CA ILE A 163 -48.11 -27.53 -33.82
C ILE A 163 -46.75 -28.16 -34.15
N SER A 164 -46.69 -29.46 -34.42
CA SER A 164 -45.46 -30.13 -34.86
C SER A 164 -44.91 -29.57 -36.17
N GLU A 165 -45.77 -29.24 -37.12
CA GLU A 165 -45.37 -28.67 -38.42
C GLU A 165 -44.91 -27.22 -38.29
N ILE A 166 -45.55 -26.42 -37.43
CA ILE A 166 -45.11 -25.06 -37.10
C ILE A 166 -43.71 -25.09 -36.49
N VAL A 167 -43.49 -25.95 -35.48
CA VAL A 167 -42.18 -26.11 -34.82
C VAL A 167 -41.11 -26.62 -35.80
N ALA A 168 -41.46 -27.55 -36.68
CA ALA A 168 -40.52 -28.07 -37.68
C ALA A 168 -40.25 -27.11 -38.84
N GLY A 169 -41.20 -26.23 -39.17
CA GLY A 169 -41.15 -25.28 -40.28
C GLY A 169 -40.43 -23.98 -39.97
N ASP A 170 -40.27 -23.63 -38.68
CA ASP A 170 -39.63 -22.40 -38.25
C ASP A 170 -38.23 -22.65 -37.64
N ALA A 171 -37.23 -21.97 -38.19
CA ALA A 171 -35.83 -22.10 -37.77
C ALA A 171 -35.61 -21.65 -36.31
N GLN A 172 -36.48 -20.79 -35.76
CA GLN A 172 -36.36 -20.32 -34.37
C GLN A 172 -36.64 -21.43 -33.33
N PHE A 173 -37.26 -22.55 -33.72
CA PHE A 173 -37.57 -23.69 -32.84
C PHE A 173 -36.70 -24.92 -33.09
N SER A 174 -35.58 -24.78 -33.80
CA SER A 174 -34.72 -25.91 -34.15
C SER A 174 -34.20 -26.70 -32.94
N THR A 175 -33.93 -26.04 -31.81
CA THR A 175 -33.54 -26.71 -30.55
C THR A 175 -34.75 -27.39 -29.90
N LEU A 176 -35.91 -26.72 -29.86
CA LEU A 176 -37.16 -27.30 -29.37
C LEU A 176 -37.55 -28.58 -30.15
N LEU A 177 -37.41 -28.57 -31.47
CA LEU A 177 -37.66 -29.75 -32.30
C LEU A 177 -36.74 -30.93 -31.92
N GLN A 178 -35.46 -30.67 -31.66
CA GLN A 178 -34.51 -31.71 -31.28
C GLN A 178 -34.89 -32.36 -29.94
N VAL A 179 -35.28 -31.56 -28.95
CA VAL A 179 -35.69 -32.08 -27.64
C VAL A 179 -37.06 -32.78 -27.69
N LEU A 180 -37.99 -32.32 -28.53
CA LEU A 180 -39.26 -33.02 -28.78
C LEU A 180 -39.04 -34.38 -29.46
N GLN A 181 -38.08 -34.47 -30.38
CA GLN A 181 -37.69 -35.73 -31.01
C GLN A 181 -37.05 -36.69 -29.99
N ALA A 182 -36.17 -36.18 -29.14
CA ALA A 182 -35.54 -36.96 -28.07
C ALA A 182 -36.55 -37.50 -27.05
N ALA A 183 -37.61 -36.72 -26.75
CA ALA A 183 -38.70 -37.13 -25.87
C ALA A 183 -39.81 -37.95 -26.55
N GLU A 184 -39.68 -38.24 -27.86
CA GLU A 184 -40.71 -38.93 -28.66
C GLU A 184 -42.09 -38.23 -28.66
N LEU A 185 -42.14 -36.90 -28.45
CA LEU A 185 -43.39 -36.14 -28.35
C LEU A 185 -43.89 -35.55 -29.68
N VAL A 186 -43.12 -35.66 -30.76
CA VAL A 186 -43.49 -35.09 -32.09
C VAL A 186 -44.84 -35.61 -32.60
N GLU A 187 -45.11 -36.90 -32.45
CA GLU A 187 -46.39 -37.49 -32.88
C GLU A 187 -47.57 -37.04 -32.00
N THR A 188 -47.30 -36.72 -30.73
CA THR A 188 -48.33 -36.21 -29.81
C THR A 188 -48.82 -34.83 -30.24
N PHE A 189 -47.91 -33.97 -30.69
CA PHE A 189 -48.24 -32.62 -31.19
C PHE A 189 -48.63 -32.56 -32.67
N ALA A 190 -48.63 -33.70 -33.36
CA ALA A 190 -49.17 -33.85 -34.71
C ALA A 190 -50.62 -34.38 -34.71
N ASP A 191 -51.15 -34.79 -33.56
CA ASP A 191 -52.52 -35.30 -33.44
C ASP A 191 -53.55 -34.16 -33.62
N VAL A 192 -54.29 -34.21 -34.73
CA VAL A 192 -55.35 -33.24 -35.08
C VAL A 192 -56.62 -33.41 -34.26
N ASP A 193 -56.82 -34.57 -33.62
CA ASP A 193 -57.97 -34.81 -32.74
C ASP A 193 -57.73 -34.24 -31.33
N ALA A 194 -56.49 -33.82 -31.01
CA ALA A 194 -56.11 -33.18 -29.77
C ALA A 194 -56.16 -31.64 -29.87
N THR A 195 -56.21 -30.96 -28.72
CA THR A 195 -56.18 -29.50 -28.67
C THR A 195 -55.19 -29.06 -27.60
N PHE A 196 -54.23 -28.21 -27.95
CA PHE A 196 -53.18 -27.74 -27.05
C PHE A 196 -53.03 -26.22 -27.03
N THR A 197 -52.54 -25.69 -25.91
CA THR A 197 -51.83 -24.41 -25.86
C THR A 197 -50.38 -24.71 -25.52
N VAL A 198 -49.45 -24.34 -26.40
CA VAL A 198 -48.02 -24.62 -26.24
C VAL A 198 -47.26 -23.31 -26.07
N PHE A 199 -46.47 -23.22 -25.01
CA PHE A 199 -45.48 -22.17 -24.84
C PHE A 199 -44.15 -22.65 -25.42
N ALA A 200 -43.81 -22.22 -26.63
CA ALA A 200 -42.68 -22.71 -27.40
C ALA A 200 -41.44 -21.82 -27.19
N PRO A 201 -40.38 -22.31 -26.53
CA PRO A 201 -39.13 -21.58 -26.36
C PRO A 201 -38.37 -21.46 -27.70
N VAL A 202 -37.83 -20.28 -27.98
CA VAL A 202 -36.91 -20.05 -29.11
C VAL A 202 -35.52 -20.67 -28.85
N ASN A 203 -34.68 -20.79 -29.87
CA ASN A 203 -33.33 -21.35 -29.71
C ASN A 203 -32.51 -20.65 -28.60
N ASP A 204 -32.55 -19.32 -28.54
CA ASP A 204 -31.80 -18.53 -27.55
C ASP A 204 -32.23 -18.83 -26.10
N ALA A 205 -33.49 -19.26 -25.91
CA ALA A 205 -34.04 -19.64 -24.61
C ALA A 205 -33.34 -20.85 -23.98
N PHE A 206 -32.69 -21.68 -24.79
CA PHE A 206 -31.95 -22.86 -24.34
C PHE A 206 -30.49 -22.56 -23.99
N THR A 207 -29.96 -21.40 -24.36
CA THR A 207 -28.54 -21.04 -24.16
C THR A 207 -28.07 -21.17 -22.71
N PRO A 208 -28.86 -20.78 -21.68
CA PRO A 208 -28.41 -20.92 -20.30
C PRO A 208 -28.37 -22.36 -19.76
N TYR A 209 -28.88 -23.34 -20.52
CA TYR A 209 -29.09 -24.71 -20.06
C TYR A 209 -28.22 -25.71 -20.83
N ASP A 210 -27.67 -26.69 -20.11
CA ASP A 210 -27.03 -27.85 -20.72
C ASP A 210 -28.10 -28.82 -21.26
N VAL A 211 -28.47 -28.62 -22.53
CA VAL A 211 -29.46 -29.44 -23.24
C VAL A 211 -29.02 -30.90 -23.33
N GLY A 212 -27.71 -31.18 -23.29
CA GLY A 212 -27.17 -32.54 -23.26
C GLY A 212 -27.49 -33.24 -21.94
N VAL A 213 -27.33 -32.55 -20.82
CA VAL A 213 -27.69 -33.03 -19.48
C VAL A 213 -29.20 -33.23 -19.34
N ILE A 214 -30.01 -32.29 -19.81
CA ILE A 214 -31.48 -32.44 -19.79
C ILE A 214 -31.88 -33.63 -20.66
N GLY A 215 -31.28 -33.75 -21.85
CA GLY A 215 -31.61 -34.77 -22.84
C GLY A 215 -31.34 -36.22 -22.41
N VAL A 216 -30.37 -36.46 -21.52
CA VAL A 216 -30.10 -37.81 -20.99
C VAL A 216 -31.06 -38.24 -19.87
N GLN A 217 -31.90 -37.32 -19.37
CA GLN A 217 -32.92 -37.61 -18.38
C GLN A 217 -34.31 -37.68 -19.01
N GLU A 218 -34.67 -38.81 -19.60
CA GLU A 218 -35.96 -39.00 -20.29
C GLU A 218 -37.16 -38.54 -19.45
N THR A 219 -37.17 -38.84 -18.15
CA THR A 219 -38.24 -38.41 -17.23
C THR A 219 -38.28 -36.89 -17.06
N ALA A 220 -37.15 -36.26 -16.73
CA ALA A 220 -37.09 -34.82 -16.51
C ALA A 220 -37.40 -34.05 -17.81
N LEU A 221 -36.87 -34.52 -18.94
CA LEU A 221 -37.14 -33.93 -20.25
C LEU A 221 -38.64 -33.98 -20.59
N THR A 222 -39.28 -35.14 -20.40
CA THR A 222 -40.72 -35.29 -20.68
C THR A 222 -41.56 -34.41 -19.75
N GLU A 223 -41.19 -34.32 -18.47
CA GLU A 223 -41.86 -33.47 -17.49
C GLU A 223 -41.72 -31.99 -17.85
N ILE A 224 -40.52 -31.52 -18.19
CA ILE A 224 -40.25 -30.14 -18.62
C ILE A 224 -41.07 -29.81 -19.88
N LEU A 225 -41.02 -30.68 -20.90
CA LEU A 225 -41.78 -30.43 -22.14
C LEU A 225 -43.29 -30.45 -21.89
N SER A 226 -43.78 -31.33 -21.01
CA SER A 226 -45.20 -31.35 -20.61
C SER A 226 -45.60 -30.13 -19.79
N TYR A 227 -44.65 -29.51 -19.08
CA TYR A 227 -44.88 -28.28 -18.31
C TYR A 227 -45.09 -27.06 -19.22
N HIS A 228 -44.59 -27.09 -20.47
CA HIS A 228 -44.83 -26.04 -21.46
C HIS A 228 -46.21 -26.11 -22.14
N VAL A 229 -47.01 -27.12 -21.81
CA VAL A 229 -48.23 -27.44 -22.55
C VAL A 229 -49.45 -27.42 -21.64
N ILE A 230 -50.54 -26.88 -22.15
CA ILE A 230 -51.87 -26.98 -21.55
C ILE A 230 -52.74 -27.81 -22.50
N ALA A 231 -53.32 -28.89 -21.99
CA ALA A 231 -54.10 -29.82 -22.80
C ALA A 231 -55.61 -29.49 -22.80
N ASN A 232 -56.28 -29.87 -23.88
CA ASN A 232 -57.72 -29.78 -24.11
C ASN A 232 -58.29 -28.34 -24.12
N THR A 233 -57.46 -27.34 -24.35
CA THR A 233 -57.90 -25.94 -24.43
C THR A 233 -56.97 -25.07 -25.27
N GLU A 234 -57.56 -24.09 -25.96
CA GLU A 234 -56.85 -22.98 -26.60
C GLU A 234 -56.99 -21.74 -25.74
N ILE A 235 -55.88 -21.26 -25.18
CA ILE A 235 -55.84 -20.03 -24.39
C ILE A 235 -55.20 -18.94 -25.25
N ARG A 236 -56.00 -17.98 -25.71
CA ARG A 236 -55.50 -16.81 -26.43
C ARG A 236 -54.92 -15.78 -25.47
N SER A 237 -53.98 -14.97 -25.95
CA SER A 237 -53.39 -13.87 -25.17
C SER A 237 -54.46 -12.94 -24.58
N SER A 238 -55.50 -12.64 -25.36
CA SER A 238 -56.64 -11.81 -24.94
C SER A 238 -57.48 -12.38 -23.78
N SER A 239 -57.31 -13.67 -23.47
CA SER A 239 -57.99 -14.34 -22.35
C SER A 239 -57.12 -14.44 -21.09
N LEU A 240 -55.82 -14.13 -21.21
CA LEU A 240 -54.88 -14.13 -20.10
C LEU A 240 -55.16 -12.97 -19.15
N GLN A 241 -55.13 -13.26 -17.86
CA GLN A 241 -55.29 -12.28 -16.78
C GLN A 241 -54.08 -12.30 -15.87
N ASP A 242 -53.71 -11.13 -15.36
CA ASP A 242 -52.66 -11.04 -14.34
C ASP A 242 -53.03 -11.87 -13.09
N GLY A 243 -52.09 -12.67 -12.60
CA GLY A 243 -52.28 -13.59 -11.49
C GLY A 243 -53.06 -14.87 -11.82
N GLN A 244 -53.43 -15.10 -13.08
CA GLN A 244 -54.10 -16.34 -13.50
C GLN A 244 -53.18 -17.55 -13.30
N THR A 245 -53.74 -18.65 -12.80
CA THR A 245 -53.08 -19.96 -12.82
C THR A 245 -53.75 -20.91 -13.81
N VAL A 246 -52.95 -21.72 -14.50
CA VAL A 246 -53.42 -22.71 -15.48
C VAL A 246 -52.69 -24.03 -15.28
N GLN A 247 -53.45 -25.14 -15.27
CA GLN A 247 -52.88 -26.47 -15.09
C GLN A 247 -52.24 -26.95 -16.39
N THR A 248 -50.97 -27.36 -16.29
CA THR A 248 -50.19 -27.92 -17.40
C THR A 248 -50.52 -29.39 -17.64
N LEU A 249 -50.03 -29.92 -18.76
CA LEU A 249 -50.06 -31.35 -19.07
C LEU A 249 -49.21 -32.16 -18.07
N ALA A 250 -48.17 -31.56 -17.49
CA ALA A 250 -47.40 -32.16 -16.40
C ALA A 250 -48.19 -32.24 -15.06
N GLY A 251 -49.28 -31.48 -14.94
CA GLY A 251 -50.21 -31.49 -13.80
C GLY A 251 -49.98 -30.37 -12.79
N GLN A 252 -48.83 -29.67 -12.86
CA GLN A 252 -48.50 -28.47 -12.08
C GLN A 252 -49.20 -27.23 -12.64
N GLU A 253 -49.34 -26.17 -11.84
CA GLU A 253 -49.93 -24.89 -12.25
C GLU A 253 -48.84 -23.93 -12.77
N LEU A 254 -49.03 -23.37 -13.97
CA LEU A 254 -48.30 -22.20 -14.44
C LEU A 254 -49.00 -20.94 -13.96
N ARG A 255 -48.22 -19.96 -13.52
CA ARG A 255 -48.72 -18.62 -13.17
C ARG A 255 -48.44 -17.64 -14.29
N VAL A 256 -49.46 -16.87 -14.64
CA VAL A 256 -49.41 -15.76 -15.59
C VAL A 256 -49.26 -14.46 -14.81
N ARG A 257 -48.32 -13.62 -15.24
CA ARG A 257 -48.14 -12.25 -14.77
C ARG A 257 -48.19 -11.30 -15.95
N ILE A 258 -48.88 -10.17 -15.79
CA ILE A 258 -48.90 -9.10 -16.78
C ILE A 258 -48.36 -7.85 -16.10
N ASP A 259 -47.23 -7.33 -16.57
CA ASP A 259 -46.61 -6.16 -15.98
C ASP A 259 -47.33 -4.84 -16.34
N GLY A 260 -46.86 -3.73 -15.77
CA GLY A 260 -47.43 -2.40 -16.05
C GLY A 260 -47.29 -1.93 -17.50
N SER A 261 -46.44 -2.58 -18.31
CA SER A 261 -46.29 -2.32 -19.75
C SER A 261 -47.26 -3.15 -20.60
N GLY A 262 -47.91 -4.15 -20.01
CA GLY A 262 -48.76 -5.12 -20.70
C GLY A 262 -47.99 -6.33 -21.24
N SER A 263 -46.71 -6.49 -20.89
CA SER A 263 -45.93 -7.67 -21.24
C SER A 263 -46.38 -8.86 -20.41
N VAL A 264 -46.57 -10.01 -21.07
CA VAL A 264 -47.04 -11.25 -20.44
C VAL A 264 -45.84 -12.11 -20.09
N PHE A 265 -45.82 -12.60 -18.86
CA PHE A 265 -44.84 -13.55 -18.36
C PHE A 265 -45.54 -14.81 -17.86
N VAL A 266 -44.98 -15.97 -18.18
CA VAL A 266 -45.47 -17.27 -17.74
C VAL A 266 -44.31 -17.97 -17.04
N ASP A 267 -44.47 -18.18 -15.72
CA ASP A 267 -43.45 -18.78 -14.86
C ASP A 267 -42.03 -18.18 -15.03
N GLY A 268 -41.97 -16.85 -15.16
CA GLY A 268 -40.73 -16.10 -15.35
C GLY A 268 -40.35 -15.81 -16.81
N SER A 269 -40.80 -16.61 -17.77
CA SER A 269 -40.47 -16.40 -19.18
C SER A 269 -41.40 -15.39 -19.84
N GLN A 270 -40.85 -14.45 -20.59
CA GLN A 270 -41.62 -13.49 -21.38
C GLN A 270 -42.24 -14.18 -22.60
N VAL A 271 -43.51 -13.92 -22.83
CA VAL A 271 -44.17 -14.29 -24.09
C VAL A 271 -43.84 -13.22 -25.13
N ILE A 272 -42.96 -13.56 -26.08
CA ILE A 272 -42.43 -12.64 -27.09
C ILE A 272 -43.22 -12.63 -28.40
N ALA A 273 -44.02 -13.68 -28.66
CA ALA A 273 -45.05 -13.66 -29.69
C ALA A 273 -46.25 -14.50 -29.25
N THR A 274 -47.46 -14.04 -29.56
CA THR A 274 -48.69 -14.66 -29.10
C THR A 274 -49.57 -15.12 -30.25
N ASP A 275 -50.44 -16.08 -29.96
CA ASP A 275 -51.57 -16.46 -30.81
C ASP A 275 -51.18 -16.98 -32.20
N ILE A 276 -50.11 -17.77 -32.31
CA ILE A 276 -49.81 -18.50 -33.55
C ILE A 276 -50.80 -19.66 -33.66
N GLU A 277 -51.73 -19.54 -34.59
CA GLU A 277 -52.83 -20.48 -34.78
C GLU A 277 -52.34 -21.77 -35.47
N ALA A 278 -52.66 -22.92 -34.89
CA ALA A 278 -52.38 -24.26 -35.44
C ALA A 278 -53.68 -25.03 -35.67
N GLU A 279 -53.65 -26.09 -36.49
CA GLU A 279 -54.82 -26.98 -36.69
C GLU A 279 -55.30 -27.61 -35.38
N ASN A 280 -54.35 -28.00 -34.51
CA ASN A 280 -54.59 -28.66 -33.23
C ASN A 280 -54.30 -27.78 -32.00
N GLY A 281 -54.40 -26.46 -32.15
CA GLY A 281 -54.37 -25.54 -31.02
C GLY A 281 -53.72 -24.18 -31.28
N ILE A 282 -52.95 -23.70 -30.31
CA ILE A 282 -52.29 -22.40 -30.35
C ILE A 282 -50.87 -22.45 -29.77
N VAL A 283 -49.95 -21.71 -30.38
CA VAL A 283 -48.55 -21.56 -29.93
C VAL A 283 -48.31 -20.12 -29.47
N HIS A 284 -47.70 -19.99 -28.30
CA HIS A 284 -47.13 -18.74 -27.78
C HIS A 284 -45.62 -18.90 -27.69
N VAL A 285 -44.88 -17.98 -28.28
CA VAL A 285 -43.42 -18.02 -28.31
C VAL A 285 -42.88 -17.39 -27.04
N ILE A 286 -41.94 -18.06 -26.39
CA ILE A 286 -41.35 -17.61 -25.12
C ILE A 286 -39.82 -17.49 -25.23
N ASP A 287 -39.23 -16.65 -24.38
CA ASP A 287 -37.80 -16.32 -24.39
C ASP A 287 -36.93 -17.19 -23.47
N ARG A 288 -37.53 -18.08 -22.66
CA ARG A 288 -36.82 -18.95 -21.71
C ARG A 288 -37.50 -20.31 -21.58
N VAL A 289 -36.71 -21.36 -21.33
CA VAL A 289 -37.26 -22.69 -20.98
C VAL A 289 -37.83 -22.66 -19.56
N MET A 290 -39.09 -23.07 -19.41
CA MET A 290 -39.74 -23.18 -18.10
C MET A 290 -39.34 -24.49 -17.41
N VAL A 291 -38.61 -24.38 -16.30
CA VAL A 291 -38.12 -25.52 -15.48
C VAL A 291 -38.72 -25.54 -14.07
N GLY A 292 -39.70 -24.68 -13.77
CA GLY A 292 -40.31 -24.53 -12.45
C GLY A 292 -41.00 -25.78 -11.88
N ASN A 293 -41.22 -26.81 -12.70
CA ASN A 293 -41.69 -28.11 -12.24
C ASN A 293 -40.58 -28.99 -11.64
N GLN A 294 -39.33 -28.58 -11.73
CA GLN A 294 -38.14 -29.29 -11.23
C GLN A 294 -37.67 -28.67 -9.91
N ASN A 295 -37.13 -29.48 -9.00
CA ASN A 295 -36.60 -28.96 -7.74
C ASN A 295 -35.27 -28.20 -7.94
N LEU A 296 -34.84 -27.46 -6.92
CA LEU A 296 -33.61 -26.65 -6.96
C LEU A 296 -32.37 -27.45 -7.35
N ALA A 297 -32.22 -28.68 -6.84
CA ALA A 297 -31.08 -29.52 -7.17
C ALA A 297 -31.01 -29.83 -8.68
N ASN A 298 -32.15 -30.09 -9.31
CA ASN A 298 -32.26 -30.28 -10.75
C ASN A 298 -32.05 -28.98 -11.52
N VAL A 299 -32.66 -27.88 -11.08
CA VAL A 299 -32.52 -26.58 -11.76
C VAL A 299 -31.06 -26.10 -11.78
N VAL A 300 -30.37 -26.14 -10.63
CA VAL A 300 -28.93 -25.82 -10.54
C VAL A 300 -28.09 -26.77 -11.40
N TRP A 301 -28.50 -28.04 -11.53
CA TRP A 301 -27.83 -28.99 -12.40
C TRP A 301 -27.99 -28.68 -13.90
N PHE A 302 -29.13 -28.13 -14.30
CA PHE A 302 -29.43 -27.84 -15.70
C PHE A 302 -28.77 -26.57 -16.22
N ILE A 303 -28.46 -25.61 -15.35
CA ILE A 303 -27.87 -24.33 -15.74
C ILE A 303 -26.36 -24.52 -15.95
N GLU A 304 -25.88 -24.23 -17.16
CA GLU A 304 -24.47 -24.45 -17.54
C GLU A 304 -23.53 -23.56 -16.72
N ASP A 305 -23.91 -22.30 -16.53
CA ASP A 305 -23.08 -21.26 -15.89
C ASP A 305 -22.87 -21.47 -14.39
N VAL A 306 -23.57 -22.39 -13.73
CA VAL A 306 -23.42 -22.67 -12.29
C VAL A 306 -23.03 -24.13 -12.02
N ARG A 307 -22.46 -24.80 -13.02
CA ARG A 307 -22.01 -26.19 -12.94
C ARG A 307 -21.07 -26.45 -11.76
N THR A 308 -20.13 -25.54 -11.49
CA THR A 308 -19.20 -25.65 -10.36
C THR A 308 -19.94 -25.62 -9.02
N LEU A 309 -21.00 -24.82 -8.89
CA LEU A 309 -21.86 -24.82 -7.70
C LEU A 309 -22.49 -26.20 -7.50
N TYR A 310 -23.09 -26.76 -8.54
CA TYR A 310 -23.71 -28.09 -8.47
C TYR A 310 -22.72 -29.16 -8.01
N GLU A 311 -21.53 -29.17 -8.61
CA GLU A 311 -20.49 -30.14 -8.27
C GLU A 311 -20.02 -29.99 -6.82
N THR A 312 -19.90 -28.76 -6.34
CA THR A 312 -19.53 -28.46 -4.95
C THR A 312 -20.64 -28.90 -3.99
N VAL A 313 -21.90 -28.60 -4.27
CA VAL A 313 -23.07 -29.04 -3.49
C VAL A 313 -23.14 -30.56 -3.39
N VAL A 314 -22.83 -31.28 -4.47
CA VAL A 314 -22.76 -32.75 -4.47
C VAL A 314 -21.57 -33.24 -3.66
N ALA A 315 -20.40 -32.61 -3.80
CA ALA A 315 -19.18 -33.00 -3.09
C ALA A 315 -19.34 -32.92 -1.57
N VAL A 316 -20.00 -31.88 -1.05
CA VAL A 316 -20.27 -31.71 0.39
C VAL A 316 -21.59 -32.33 0.86
N GLU A 317 -22.20 -33.20 0.04
CA GLU A 317 -23.43 -33.94 0.36
C GLU A 317 -24.68 -33.06 0.65
N LEU A 318 -24.73 -31.82 0.17
CA LEU A 318 -25.87 -30.91 0.32
C LEU A 318 -27.00 -31.12 -0.70
N GLY A 319 -26.83 -31.99 -1.69
CA GLY A 319 -27.83 -32.21 -2.74
C GLY A 319 -29.22 -32.62 -2.21
N GLY A 320 -29.27 -33.36 -1.10
CA GLY A 320 -30.53 -33.72 -0.44
C GLY A 320 -31.25 -32.52 0.18
N ALA A 321 -30.49 -31.53 0.68
CA ALA A 321 -31.05 -30.30 1.26
C ALA A 321 -31.66 -29.42 0.17
N PHE A 322 -30.97 -29.25 -0.97
CA PHE A 322 -31.50 -28.53 -2.13
C PHE A 322 -32.77 -29.19 -2.68
N ALA A 323 -32.80 -30.51 -2.79
CA ALA A 323 -33.96 -31.24 -3.29
C ALA A 323 -35.17 -31.20 -2.34
N GLY A 324 -34.92 -31.09 -1.02
CA GLY A 324 -35.95 -31.10 0.03
C GLY A 324 -36.26 -29.74 0.64
N ALA A 325 -35.68 -28.65 0.11
CA ALA A 325 -35.89 -27.29 0.57
C ALA A 325 -37.36 -26.87 0.49
N GLU A 326 -37.74 -25.88 1.30
CA GLU A 326 -39.06 -25.24 1.28
C GLU A 326 -38.87 -23.75 0.98
N ASP A 327 -39.21 -23.33 -0.25
CA ASP A 327 -39.17 -21.94 -0.73
C ASP A 327 -37.82 -21.22 -0.56
N TRP A 328 -36.71 -21.91 -0.85
CA TRP A 328 -35.38 -21.29 -0.78
C TRP A 328 -35.13 -20.32 -1.93
N THR A 329 -34.43 -19.25 -1.62
CA THR A 329 -33.80 -18.39 -2.62
C THR A 329 -32.30 -18.66 -2.61
N VAL A 330 -31.76 -19.13 -3.73
CA VAL A 330 -30.35 -19.46 -3.88
C VAL A 330 -29.68 -18.40 -4.74
N PHE A 331 -28.69 -17.69 -4.18
CA PHE A 331 -27.78 -16.88 -4.97
C PHE A 331 -26.66 -17.78 -5.48
N ALA A 332 -26.73 -18.18 -6.73
CA ALA A 332 -25.83 -19.15 -7.33
C ALA A 332 -24.61 -18.46 -7.97
N PRO A 333 -23.41 -18.60 -7.39
CA PRO A 333 -22.18 -18.13 -8.03
C PRO A 333 -21.94 -18.85 -9.34
N THR A 334 -21.59 -18.07 -10.37
CA THR A 334 -21.23 -18.62 -11.68
C THR A 334 -19.90 -19.38 -11.63
N ASN A 335 -19.63 -20.18 -12.66
CA ASN A 335 -18.36 -20.87 -12.85
C ASN A 335 -17.19 -19.88 -12.88
N GLU A 336 -17.41 -18.69 -13.47
CA GLU A 336 -16.44 -17.60 -13.48
C GLU A 336 -16.18 -17.05 -12.07
N ALA A 337 -17.24 -16.86 -11.26
CA ALA A 337 -17.12 -16.45 -9.86
C ALA A 337 -16.24 -17.41 -9.05
N PHE A 338 -16.46 -18.72 -9.18
CA PHE A 338 -15.61 -19.73 -8.53
C PHE A 338 -14.17 -19.69 -9.03
N SER A 339 -13.95 -19.44 -10.33
CA SER A 339 -12.61 -19.35 -10.90
C SER A 339 -11.83 -18.14 -10.36
N LEU A 340 -12.50 -17.01 -10.09
CA LEU A 340 -11.88 -15.82 -9.53
C LEU A 340 -11.49 -16.02 -8.06
N MET A 341 -12.26 -16.83 -7.31
CA MET A 341 -12.02 -17.09 -5.89
C MET A 341 -11.08 -18.28 -5.62
N GLY A 342 -10.51 -18.89 -6.66
CA GLY A 342 -9.82 -20.19 -6.57
C GLY A 342 -8.80 -20.31 -5.43
N ASP A 343 -7.94 -19.32 -5.24
CA ASP A 343 -6.93 -19.34 -4.17
C ASP A 343 -7.53 -19.11 -2.77
N ALA A 344 -8.56 -18.26 -2.66
CA ALA A 344 -9.25 -17.97 -1.40
C ALA A 344 -10.08 -19.16 -0.90
N LEU A 345 -10.57 -20.00 -1.82
CA LEU A 345 -11.30 -21.23 -1.48
C LEU A 345 -10.37 -22.46 -1.36
N ALA A 346 -9.10 -22.32 -1.73
CA ALA A 346 -8.15 -23.43 -1.69
C ALA A 346 -7.81 -23.82 -0.24
N GLY A 347 -7.91 -25.11 0.07
CA GLY A 347 -7.53 -25.65 1.37
C GLY A 347 -8.64 -25.64 2.43
N LEU A 348 -9.82 -25.11 2.11
CA LEU A 348 -11.00 -25.24 2.97
C LEU A 348 -11.46 -26.69 3.11
N SER A 349 -11.95 -27.03 4.29
CA SER A 349 -12.58 -28.31 4.58
C SER A 349 -14.03 -28.38 4.07
N ASP A 350 -14.56 -29.59 3.90
CA ASP A 350 -15.97 -29.79 3.48
C ASP A 350 -16.97 -29.08 4.43
N ALA A 351 -16.62 -28.92 5.71
CA ALA A 351 -17.44 -28.21 6.69
C ALA A 351 -17.46 -26.70 6.44
N GLU A 352 -16.31 -26.10 6.14
CA GLU A 352 -16.19 -24.67 5.81
C GLU A 352 -16.85 -24.36 4.46
N VAL A 353 -16.66 -25.24 3.46
CA VAL A 353 -17.37 -25.12 2.18
C VAL A 353 -18.89 -25.24 2.37
N THR A 354 -19.36 -26.14 3.24
CA THR A 354 -20.78 -26.25 3.59
C THR A 354 -21.31 -24.95 4.18
N GLU A 355 -20.54 -24.30 5.06
CA GLU A 355 -20.89 -23.03 5.68
C GLU A 355 -21.01 -21.90 4.65
N ILE A 356 -20.03 -21.79 3.74
CA ILE A 356 -20.06 -20.84 2.62
C ILE A 356 -21.28 -21.10 1.73
N LEU A 357 -21.58 -22.35 1.37
CA LEU A 357 -22.74 -22.67 0.55
C LEU A 357 -24.08 -22.35 1.24
N GLN A 358 -24.18 -22.52 2.56
CA GLN A 358 -25.36 -22.12 3.33
C GLN A 358 -25.53 -20.60 3.40
N TYR A 359 -24.43 -19.84 3.33
CA TYR A 359 -24.48 -18.38 3.27
C TYR A 359 -25.11 -17.86 1.97
N HIS A 360 -25.03 -18.62 0.87
CA HIS A 360 -25.69 -18.29 -0.40
C HIS A 360 -27.20 -18.56 -0.44
N VAL A 361 -27.76 -19.13 0.62
CA VAL A 361 -29.15 -19.57 0.67
C VAL A 361 -29.94 -18.71 1.65
N LEU A 362 -31.07 -18.17 1.20
CA LEU A 362 -32.07 -17.58 2.07
C LEU A 362 -33.17 -18.62 2.35
N PRO A 363 -33.32 -19.10 3.60
CA PRO A 363 -34.25 -20.18 3.94
C PRO A 363 -35.71 -19.71 4.07
N ALA A 364 -35.95 -18.40 4.11
CA ALA A 364 -37.28 -17.80 4.10
C ALA A 364 -37.20 -16.32 3.70
N GLY A 365 -37.86 -15.94 2.61
CA GLY A 365 -37.96 -14.55 2.18
C GLY A 365 -37.34 -14.28 0.82
N ILE A 366 -37.92 -13.28 0.16
CA ILE A 366 -37.61 -12.73 -1.17
C ILE A 366 -37.38 -13.79 -2.25
N THR A 367 -38.45 -14.14 -2.94
CA THR A 367 -38.46 -15.27 -3.88
C THR A 367 -38.36 -14.83 -5.33
N ARG A 368 -38.34 -13.53 -5.63
CA ARG A 368 -38.30 -13.00 -7.00
C ARG A 368 -37.53 -11.69 -7.03
N SER A 369 -36.88 -11.44 -8.17
CA SER A 369 -36.15 -10.19 -8.40
C SER A 369 -37.03 -8.95 -8.29
N ASP A 370 -38.29 -8.99 -8.73
CA ASP A 370 -39.22 -7.85 -8.63
C ASP A 370 -39.56 -7.51 -7.17
N GLN A 371 -39.74 -8.53 -6.33
CA GLN A 371 -39.92 -8.35 -4.88
C GLN A 371 -38.65 -7.86 -4.21
N LEU A 372 -37.47 -8.35 -4.63
CA LEU A 372 -36.19 -7.88 -4.12
C LEU A 372 -36.01 -6.38 -4.42
N LEU A 373 -36.26 -5.97 -5.66
CA LEU A 373 -36.20 -4.58 -6.08
C LEU A 373 -37.19 -3.70 -5.32
N GLU A 374 -38.46 -4.10 -5.20
CA GLU A 374 -39.47 -3.35 -4.44
C GLU A 374 -39.06 -3.18 -2.97
N LEU A 375 -38.48 -4.24 -2.37
CA LEU A 375 -37.98 -4.19 -1.00
C LEU A 375 -36.79 -3.24 -0.86
N LEU A 376 -35.83 -3.27 -1.78
CA LEU A 376 -34.70 -2.34 -1.80
C LEU A 376 -35.18 -0.89 -1.96
N GLU A 377 -36.05 -0.62 -2.93
CA GLU A 377 -36.63 0.71 -3.15
C GLU A 377 -37.37 1.25 -1.92
N THR A 378 -38.09 0.37 -1.21
CA THR A 378 -38.82 0.74 0.02
C THR A 378 -37.89 0.99 1.22
N ASN A 379 -36.68 0.43 1.22
CA ASN A 379 -35.70 0.53 2.30
C ASN A 379 -34.50 1.43 1.95
N ASN A 380 -34.72 2.49 1.17
CA ASN A 380 -33.67 3.44 0.75
C ASN A 380 -32.48 2.80 0.02
N GLY A 381 -32.72 1.70 -0.68
CA GLY A 381 -31.73 1.00 -1.49
C GLY A 381 -30.86 -0.01 -0.72
N VAL A 382 -31.10 -0.27 0.57
CA VAL A 382 -30.28 -1.23 1.35
C VAL A 382 -31.17 -2.13 2.20
N VAL A 383 -30.93 -3.45 2.16
CA VAL A 383 -31.63 -4.44 2.99
C VAL A 383 -30.64 -5.51 3.47
N ALA A 384 -30.68 -5.83 4.77
CA ALA A 384 -29.96 -6.97 5.33
C ALA A 384 -30.91 -8.18 5.51
N VAL A 385 -30.53 -9.35 5.01
CA VAL A 385 -31.31 -10.59 5.05
C VAL A 385 -30.55 -11.74 5.72
N PRO A 386 -31.16 -12.52 6.62
CA PRO A 386 -30.51 -13.66 7.24
C PRO A 386 -30.38 -14.84 6.26
N THR A 387 -29.22 -15.50 6.30
CA THR A 387 -28.90 -16.67 5.48
C THR A 387 -29.20 -17.98 6.22
N ALA A 388 -29.09 -19.11 5.53
CA ALA A 388 -29.20 -20.43 6.14
C ALA A 388 -27.99 -20.76 7.05
N GLN A 389 -26.86 -20.10 6.84
CA GLN A 389 -25.67 -20.21 7.71
C GLN A 389 -25.89 -19.49 9.05
N GLY A 390 -26.64 -18.38 9.05
CA GLY A 390 -27.06 -17.66 10.25
C GLY A 390 -26.68 -16.18 10.25
N GLU A 391 -25.58 -15.82 9.59
CA GLU A 391 -25.19 -14.43 9.32
C GLU A 391 -26.13 -13.78 8.30
N THR A 392 -26.09 -12.45 8.22
CA THR A 392 -26.85 -11.67 7.24
C THR A 392 -26.02 -11.34 6.01
N ILE A 393 -26.66 -11.32 4.85
CA ILE A 393 -26.13 -10.66 3.65
C ILE A 393 -26.74 -9.27 3.57
N GLU A 394 -25.92 -8.26 3.33
CA GLU A 394 -26.39 -6.94 2.93
C GLU A 394 -26.57 -6.90 1.41
N ILE A 395 -27.74 -6.44 0.97
CA ILE A 395 -28.09 -6.27 -0.44
C ILE A 395 -28.33 -4.79 -0.68
N THR A 396 -27.64 -4.22 -1.67
CA THR A 396 -27.63 -2.80 -1.97
C THR A 396 -27.97 -2.52 -3.43
N LEU A 397 -28.93 -1.64 -3.68
CA LEU A 397 -29.25 -1.11 -5.00
C LEU A 397 -28.32 0.06 -5.33
N LEU A 398 -27.47 -0.14 -6.33
CA LEU A 398 -26.52 0.87 -6.79
C LEU A 398 -27.20 1.92 -7.68
N GLY A 399 -26.54 3.08 -7.85
CA GLY A 399 -27.10 4.22 -8.58
C GLY A 399 -27.31 3.99 -10.08
N ASP A 400 -26.70 2.95 -10.65
CA ASP A 400 -26.90 2.50 -12.03
C ASP A 400 -28.04 1.47 -12.18
N GLY A 401 -28.68 1.08 -11.07
CA GLY A 401 -29.76 0.11 -11.02
C GLY A 401 -29.32 -1.34 -10.80
N SER A 402 -28.00 -1.62 -10.72
CA SER A 402 -27.48 -2.94 -10.38
C SER A 402 -27.66 -3.26 -8.89
N ILE A 403 -27.70 -4.54 -8.55
CA ILE A 403 -27.79 -5.02 -7.16
C ILE A 403 -26.42 -5.58 -6.77
N SER A 404 -25.89 -5.10 -5.66
CA SER A 404 -24.62 -5.53 -5.05
C SER A 404 -24.88 -6.26 -3.73
N PHE A 405 -24.03 -7.22 -3.40
CA PHE A 405 -24.03 -7.98 -2.16
C PHE A 405 -22.78 -7.68 -1.35
N ASN A 406 -22.91 -7.51 -0.02
CA ASN A 406 -21.83 -7.34 0.94
C ASN A 406 -20.74 -6.36 0.46
N ASP A 407 -21.11 -5.11 0.17
CA ASP A 407 -20.17 -4.06 -0.29
C ASP A 407 -19.37 -4.41 -1.56
N GLY A 408 -19.95 -5.21 -2.47
CA GLY A 408 -19.37 -5.51 -3.77
C GLY A 408 -18.69 -6.87 -3.89
N GLN A 409 -18.93 -7.81 -2.95
CA GLN A 409 -18.47 -9.19 -3.09
C GLN A 409 -19.05 -9.89 -4.33
N ALA A 410 -20.29 -9.56 -4.68
CA ALA A 410 -20.95 -10.04 -5.88
C ALA A 410 -21.98 -9.01 -6.35
N THR A 411 -22.33 -9.10 -7.62
CA THR A 411 -23.46 -8.42 -8.23
C THR A 411 -24.44 -9.42 -8.80
N LEU A 412 -25.69 -8.98 -8.95
CA LEU A 412 -26.75 -9.79 -9.53
C LEU A 412 -26.87 -9.52 -11.04
N ASP A 413 -26.80 -10.57 -11.86
CA ASP A 413 -27.05 -10.45 -13.30
C ASP A 413 -28.55 -10.21 -13.54
N LEU A 414 -28.90 -8.97 -13.87
CA LEU A 414 -30.29 -8.57 -14.15
C LEU A 414 -30.82 -9.09 -15.49
N GLU A 415 -29.95 -9.57 -16.39
CA GLU A 415 -30.34 -10.11 -17.70
C GLU A 415 -30.79 -11.59 -17.58
N ASN A 416 -30.24 -12.34 -16.61
CA ASN A 416 -30.56 -13.76 -16.37
C ASN A 416 -31.13 -14.03 -14.96
N LEU A 417 -32.20 -13.33 -14.62
CA LEU A 417 -32.86 -13.44 -13.31
C LEU A 417 -33.94 -14.51 -13.26
N ASP A 418 -34.19 -15.03 -12.06
CA ASP A 418 -35.40 -15.79 -11.71
C ASP A 418 -35.52 -17.16 -12.40
N TYR A 419 -34.59 -18.08 -12.10
CA TYR A 419 -34.75 -19.49 -12.46
C TYR A 419 -35.66 -20.19 -11.46
N PHE A 420 -36.94 -20.30 -11.81
CA PHE A 420 -37.95 -20.94 -10.97
C PHE A 420 -37.69 -22.44 -10.79
N ALA A 421 -37.90 -22.91 -9.57
CA ALA A 421 -37.92 -24.31 -9.18
C ALA A 421 -39.19 -24.62 -8.39
N SER A 422 -39.55 -25.90 -8.26
CA SER A 422 -40.76 -26.33 -7.57
C SER A 422 -40.72 -26.06 -6.07
N ASN A 423 -39.53 -25.80 -5.52
CA ASN A 423 -39.27 -25.60 -4.10
C ASN A 423 -38.35 -24.40 -3.81
N GLY A 424 -38.27 -23.44 -4.75
CA GLY A 424 -37.49 -22.23 -4.58
C GLY A 424 -37.18 -21.50 -5.88
N ILE A 425 -36.18 -20.63 -5.84
CA ILE A 425 -35.67 -19.89 -6.99
C ILE A 425 -34.15 -19.84 -6.97
N VAL A 426 -33.54 -19.74 -8.14
CA VAL A 426 -32.10 -19.51 -8.30
C VAL A 426 -31.87 -18.17 -9.00
N HIS A 427 -30.96 -17.37 -8.45
CA HIS A 427 -30.48 -16.11 -9.00
C HIS A 427 -28.97 -16.22 -9.24
N LEU A 428 -28.50 -15.94 -10.46
CA LEU A 428 -27.07 -16.02 -10.75
C LEU A 428 -26.35 -14.77 -10.26
N ILE A 429 -25.20 -14.97 -9.61
CA ILE A 429 -24.33 -13.89 -9.14
C ILE A 429 -22.90 -14.10 -9.66
N ASP A 430 -22.18 -12.99 -9.89
CA ASP A 430 -20.83 -12.99 -10.49
C ASP A 430 -19.69 -13.17 -9.47
N GLY A 431 -20.01 -13.30 -8.17
CA GLY A 431 -19.06 -13.49 -7.08
C GLY A 431 -19.51 -14.57 -6.11
N VAL A 432 -18.58 -15.10 -5.30
CA VAL A 432 -18.90 -16.04 -4.21
C VAL A 432 -19.06 -15.21 -2.93
N LEU A 433 -20.23 -15.30 -2.29
CA LEU A 433 -20.52 -14.65 -1.02
C LEU A 433 -19.78 -15.37 0.11
N LEU A 434 -18.95 -14.62 0.83
CA LEU A 434 -18.17 -15.17 1.93
C LEU A 434 -18.71 -14.66 3.28
N PRO A 435 -19.07 -15.56 4.22
CA PRO A 435 -19.27 -15.21 5.62
C PRO A 435 -18.05 -14.49 6.18
N GLU A 436 -18.24 -13.69 7.21
CA GLU A 436 -17.19 -12.82 7.77
C GLU A 436 -15.89 -13.59 8.06
N ALA A 437 -15.99 -14.78 8.64
CA ALA A 437 -14.86 -15.63 9.01
C ALA A 437 -13.98 -16.10 7.82
N PHE A 438 -14.49 -16.04 6.59
CA PHE A 438 -13.78 -16.47 5.39
C PHE A 438 -13.39 -15.32 4.47
N ARG A 439 -13.74 -14.07 4.83
CA ARG A 439 -13.36 -12.91 4.03
C ARG A 439 -11.86 -12.70 4.15
N PRO A 440 -11.15 -12.43 3.04
CA PRO A 440 -9.77 -12.02 3.14
C PRO A 440 -9.71 -10.70 3.92
N THR A 441 -8.94 -10.68 4.99
CA THR A 441 -8.68 -9.48 5.77
C THR A 441 -7.45 -8.76 5.20
N ASN A 442 -7.43 -7.44 5.36
CA ASN A 442 -6.28 -6.59 5.16
C ASN A 442 -5.96 -5.87 6.48
N THR A 443 -5.77 -6.66 7.54
CA THR A 443 -5.40 -6.15 8.86
C THR A 443 -3.99 -5.57 8.85
N ILE A 444 -3.62 -4.86 9.91
CA ILE A 444 -2.25 -4.37 10.10
C ILE A 444 -1.24 -5.53 10.04
N ALA A 445 -1.57 -6.67 10.66
CA ALA A 445 -0.73 -7.87 10.58
C ALA A 445 -0.58 -8.38 9.14
N ASP A 446 -1.65 -8.38 8.34
CA ASP A 446 -1.62 -8.81 6.94
C ASP A 446 -0.74 -7.87 6.08
N ILE A 447 -0.84 -6.55 6.29
CA ILE A 447 -0.03 -5.56 5.57
C ILE A 447 1.45 -5.71 5.92
N VAL A 448 1.77 -5.88 7.22
CA VAL A 448 3.15 -6.09 7.68
C VAL A 448 3.71 -7.40 7.13
N ALA A 449 2.93 -8.49 7.15
CA ALA A 449 3.35 -9.78 6.63
C ALA A 449 3.48 -9.83 5.10
N GLY A 450 2.66 -9.05 4.39
CA GLY A 450 2.63 -8.99 2.92
C GLY A 450 3.62 -8.02 2.29
N SER A 451 4.35 -7.23 3.09
CA SER A 451 5.28 -6.21 2.61
C SER A 451 6.74 -6.62 2.79
N ASP A 452 7.52 -6.55 1.72
CA ASP A 452 8.97 -6.77 1.77
C ASP A 452 9.71 -5.70 2.59
N ASP A 453 9.12 -4.51 2.79
CA ASP A 453 9.72 -3.38 3.51
C ASP A 453 9.58 -3.48 5.04
N PHE A 454 8.80 -4.46 5.55
CA PHE A 454 8.53 -4.65 6.98
C PHE A 454 9.08 -5.98 7.54
N SER A 455 10.06 -6.59 6.87
CA SER A 455 10.55 -7.92 7.26
C SER A 455 11.14 -7.94 8.69
N THR A 456 11.79 -6.87 9.11
CA THR A 456 12.35 -6.69 10.46
C THR A 456 11.24 -6.44 11.49
N LEU A 457 10.24 -5.63 11.14
CA LEU A 457 9.08 -5.37 11.99
C LEU A 457 8.29 -6.67 12.23
N LEU A 458 8.05 -7.45 11.18
CA LEU A 458 7.38 -8.74 11.26
C LEU A 458 8.11 -9.67 12.22
N ALA A 459 9.43 -9.81 12.09
CA ALA A 459 10.23 -10.64 12.99
C ALA A 459 10.17 -10.18 14.45
N ALA A 460 10.13 -8.86 14.70
CA ALA A 460 9.98 -8.28 16.03
C ALA A 460 8.59 -8.53 16.62
N VAL A 461 7.52 -8.33 15.84
CA VAL A 461 6.13 -8.59 16.23
C VAL A 461 5.89 -10.07 16.51
N ASP A 462 6.45 -10.96 15.68
CA ASP A 462 6.44 -12.41 15.87
C ASP A 462 7.13 -12.79 17.19
N ALA A 463 8.33 -12.25 17.43
CA ALA A 463 9.09 -12.54 18.65
C ALA A 463 8.40 -12.03 19.93
N ALA A 464 7.60 -10.97 19.83
CA ALA A 464 6.80 -10.42 20.91
C ALA A 464 5.41 -11.07 21.07
N ASP A 465 5.04 -12.04 20.22
CA ASP A 465 3.72 -12.69 20.19
C ASP A 465 2.56 -11.69 20.00
N LEU A 466 2.78 -10.65 19.17
CA LEU A 466 1.82 -9.57 18.93
C LEU A 466 1.02 -9.71 17.62
N VAL A 467 1.34 -10.69 16.77
CA VAL A 467 0.65 -10.92 15.48
C VAL A 467 -0.86 -11.04 15.68
N GLY A 468 -1.29 -11.86 16.64
CA GLY A 468 -2.71 -12.06 16.91
C GLY A 468 -3.43 -10.79 17.38
N ALA A 469 -2.73 -9.91 18.12
CA ALA A 469 -3.29 -8.63 18.54
C ALA A 469 -3.44 -7.65 17.36
N LEU A 470 -2.47 -7.63 16.45
CA LEU A 470 -2.50 -6.79 15.24
C LEU A 470 -3.38 -7.37 14.11
N ALA A 471 -3.80 -8.62 14.23
CA ALA A 471 -4.77 -9.27 13.34
C ALA A 471 -6.22 -9.21 13.86
N ASP A 472 -6.45 -8.71 15.08
CA ASP A 472 -7.78 -8.62 15.67
C ASP A 472 -8.61 -7.53 14.95
N THR A 473 -9.65 -7.96 14.23
CA THR A 473 -10.55 -7.08 13.47
C THR A 473 -11.53 -6.30 14.34
N GLU A 474 -11.73 -6.70 15.60
CA GLU A 474 -12.57 -5.97 16.56
C GLU A 474 -11.81 -4.82 17.24
N ALA A 475 -10.48 -4.82 17.13
CA ALA A 475 -9.63 -3.77 17.63
C ALA A 475 -9.40 -2.67 16.58
N THR A 476 -8.96 -1.50 17.02
CA THR A 476 -8.60 -0.39 16.14
C THR A 476 -7.28 0.21 16.60
N PHE A 477 -6.35 0.44 15.67
CA PHE A 477 -5.03 0.97 15.98
C PHE A 477 -4.59 2.09 15.04
N THR A 478 -3.68 2.94 15.53
CA THR A 478 -2.77 3.73 14.70
C THR A 478 -1.36 3.23 14.97
N VAL A 479 -0.66 2.76 13.95
CA VAL A 479 0.69 2.20 14.10
C VAL A 479 1.69 3.07 13.36
N PHE A 480 2.68 3.60 14.07
CA PHE A 480 3.85 4.19 13.46
C PHE A 480 4.85 3.06 13.16
N ALA A 481 4.90 2.59 11.92
CA ALA A 481 5.67 1.40 11.55
C ALA A 481 7.01 1.78 10.91
N PRO A 482 8.15 1.56 11.57
CA PRO A 482 9.44 1.70 10.92
C PRO A 482 9.59 0.65 9.83
N ASN A 483 10.05 1.08 8.65
CA ASN A 483 10.46 0.14 7.61
C ASN A 483 11.83 -0.47 7.94
N ASP A 484 12.29 -1.41 7.11
CA ASP A 484 13.58 -2.08 7.30
C ASP A 484 14.77 -1.10 7.32
N ALA A 485 14.70 -0.01 6.56
CA ALA A 485 15.71 1.05 6.61
C ALA A 485 15.70 1.79 7.96
N GLY A 486 14.53 2.01 8.56
CA GLY A 486 14.40 2.63 9.88
C GLY A 486 14.82 1.74 11.05
N PHE A 487 14.86 0.41 10.86
CA PHE A 487 15.48 -0.51 11.80
C PHE A 487 16.99 -0.69 11.58
N ALA A 488 17.53 -0.31 10.42
CA ALA A 488 18.94 -0.55 10.10
C ALA A 488 19.94 0.05 11.11
N PRO A 489 19.70 1.22 11.74
CA PRO A 489 20.56 1.75 12.79
C PRO A 489 20.39 1.06 14.16
N ILE A 490 19.36 0.24 14.33
CA ILE A 490 19.01 -0.40 15.61
C ILE A 490 19.63 -1.79 15.68
N ASN A 491 20.23 -2.13 16.82
CA ASN A 491 20.68 -3.47 17.16
C ASN A 491 19.45 -4.31 17.56
N VAL A 492 18.71 -4.75 16.55
CA VAL A 492 17.49 -5.56 16.74
C VAL A 492 17.81 -6.87 17.48
N ALA A 493 19.02 -7.42 17.33
CA ALA A 493 19.41 -8.62 18.07
C ALA A 493 19.48 -8.38 19.59
N ALA A 494 19.96 -7.20 20.02
CA ALA A 494 19.93 -6.80 21.43
C ALA A 494 18.49 -6.64 21.93
N LEU A 495 17.62 -6.01 21.13
CA LEU A 495 16.21 -5.84 21.49
C LEU A 495 15.47 -7.19 21.57
N LEU A 496 15.69 -8.11 20.61
CA LEU A 496 15.13 -9.46 20.62
C LEU A 496 15.63 -10.31 21.80
N ALA A 497 16.80 -9.99 22.35
CA ALA A 497 17.33 -10.66 23.53
C ALA A 497 16.67 -10.19 24.85
N ASP A 498 15.92 -9.08 24.81
CA ASP A 498 15.15 -8.52 25.93
C ASP A 498 13.66 -8.43 25.57
N PRO A 499 12.86 -9.50 25.83
CA PRO A 499 11.44 -9.51 25.51
C PRO A 499 10.62 -8.41 26.20
N ASP A 500 11.02 -7.98 27.40
CA ASP A 500 10.31 -6.91 28.13
C ASP A 500 10.55 -5.56 27.44
N ALA A 501 11.80 -5.28 27.05
CA ALA A 501 12.12 -4.08 26.27
C ALA A 501 11.50 -4.11 24.87
N LEU A 502 11.55 -5.25 24.17
CA LEU A 502 10.92 -5.42 22.86
C LEU A 502 9.43 -5.13 22.91
N GLY A 503 8.71 -5.72 23.87
CA GLY A 503 7.27 -5.48 24.05
C GLY A 503 6.97 -4.01 24.36
N ALA A 504 7.78 -3.36 25.20
CA ALA A 504 7.66 -1.94 25.49
C ALA A 504 7.89 -1.07 24.25
N VAL A 505 8.95 -1.32 23.48
CA VAL A 505 9.26 -0.58 22.24
C VAL A 505 8.15 -0.76 21.22
N LEU A 506 7.70 -1.99 20.96
CA LEU A 506 6.61 -2.22 20.00
C LEU A 506 5.29 -1.59 20.48
N GLY A 507 4.98 -1.65 21.77
CA GLY A 507 3.82 -0.97 22.35
C GLY A 507 3.89 0.55 22.21
N TYR A 508 5.09 1.14 22.20
CA TYR A 508 5.29 2.57 22.00
C TYR A 508 4.98 3.05 20.58
N HIS A 509 5.06 2.16 19.59
CA HIS A 509 4.72 2.46 18.20
C HIS A 509 3.20 2.39 17.91
N VAL A 510 2.39 1.96 18.87
CA VAL A 510 0.96 1.67 18.66
C VAL A 510 0.11 2.60 19.52
N ILE A 511 -0.88 3.25 18.91
CA ILE A 511 -1.94 3.97 19.62
C ILE A 511 -3.21 3.11 19.57
N PRO A 512 -3.75 2.66 20.73
CA PRO A 512 -4.93 1.82 20.75
C PRO A 512 -6.23 2.63 20.67
N GLY A 513 -7.25 2.06 20.01
CA GLY A 513 -8.63 2.52 20.01
C GLY A 513 -8.99 3.59 18.97
N GLU A 514 -8.02 4.09 18.20
CA GLU A 514 -8.24 5.13 17.20
C GLU A 514 -7.41 4.89 15.94
N ALA A 515 -8.01 5.13 14.76
CA ALA A 515 -7.34 5.18 13.46
C ALA A 515 -7.19 6.64 13.02
N ILE A 516 -6.08 7.26 13.43
CA ILE A 516 -5.82 8.68 13.28
C ILE A 516 -5.14 8.94 11.94
N GLN A 517 -5.85 9.59 11.01
CA GLN A 517 -5.25 10.03 9.75
C GLN A 517 -4.24 11.15 9.95
N SER A 518 -3.23 11.23 9.07
CA SER A 518 -2.17 12.23 9.12
C SER A 518 -2.71 13.67 9.14
N GLY A 519 -3.78 13.96 8.38
CA GLY A 519 -4.43 15.27 8.37
C GLY A 519 -5.16 15.67 9.65
N ASN A 520 -5.33 14.75 10.60
CA ASN A 520 -5.89 15.00 11.93
C ASN A 520 -4.81 15.07 13.03
N LEU A 521 -3.55 14.82 12.69
CA LEU A 521 -2.42 15.02 13.59
C LEU A 521 -2.20 16.53 13.79
N VAL A 522 -1.95 16.94 15.03
CA VAL A 522 -1.83 18.34 15.43
C VAL A 522 -0.44 18.56 16.00
N ASP A 523 0.22 19.65 15.58
CA ASP A 523 1.53 20.04 16.07
C ASP A 523 1.54 20.20 17.60
N GLY A 524 2.54 19.60 18.25
CA GLY A 524 2.70 19.55 19.70
C GLY A 524 1.68 18.68 20.46
N ALA A 525 0.86 17.90 19.76
CA ALA A 525 -0.07 16.98 20.40
C ALA A 525 0.68 15.81 21.05
N THR A 526 0.21 15.40 22.22
CA THR A 526 0.64 14.18 22.90
C THR A 526 -0.46 13.14 22.80
N VAL A 527 -0.07 11.90 22.48
CA VAL A 527 -0.97 10.75 22.36
C VAL A 527 -0.47 9.61 23.22
N THR A 528 -1.38 8.95 23.93
CA THR A 528 -1.05 7.81 24.77
C THR A 528 -0.90 6.55 23.91
N THR A 529 0.25 5.91 24.01
CA THR A 529 0.61 4.68 23.30
C THR A 529 0.09 3.43 24.03
N LEU A 530 0.20 2.25 23.41
CA LEU A 530 -0.20 0.97 23.98
C LEU A 530 0.66 0.60 25.20
N SER A 531 1.92 1.05 25.25
CA SER A 531 2.76 0.91 26.45
C SER A 531 2.31 1.80 27.62
N GLY A 532 1.43 2.77 27.36
CA GLY A 532 0.92 3.74 28.33
C GLY A 532 1.75 5.02 28.43
N ASP A 533 2.83 5.11 27.65
CA ASP A 533 3.69 6.30 27.56
C ASP A 533 3.09 7.32 26.58
N GLU A 534 3.44 8.59 26.75
CA GLU A 534 3.04 9.67 25.84
C GLU A 534 4.03 9.80 24.68
N LEU A 535 3.50 10.02 23.48
CA LEU A 535 4.25 10.22 22.26
C LEU A 535 3.90 11.59 21.68
N THR A 536 4.90 12.41 21.36
CA THR A 536 4.71 13.76 20.85
C THR A 536 4.73 13.77 19.32
N VAL A 537 3.72 14.42 18.75
CA VAL A 537 3.58 14.65 17.32
C VAL A 537 4.02 16.09 17.02
N ASN A 538 4.91 16.26 16.06
CA ASN A 538 5.26 17.57 15.51
C ASN A 538 4.83 17.64 14.05
N VAL A 539 4.29 18.79 13.64
CA VAL A 539 3.85 19.02 12.26
C VAL A 539 4.47 20.33 11.79
N ASP A 540 5.33 20.24 10.78
CA ASP A 540 6.00 21.41 10.21
C ASP A 540 5.03 22.29 9.39
N ALA A 541 5.51 23.48 8.99
CA ALA A 541 4.72 24.45 8.25
C ALA A 541 4.32 23.97 6.84
N ASP A 542 5.05 22.99 6.28
CA ASP A 542 4.80 22.38 4.98
C ASP A 542 3.88 21.14 5.08
N GLY A 543 3.48 20.77 6.31
CA GLY A 543 2.62 19.63 6.61
C GLY A 543 3.37 18.30 6.74
N GLY A 544 4.70 18.32 6.80
CA GLY A 544 5.51 17.17 7.16
C GLY A 544 5.30 16.80 8.63
N VAL A 545 5.14 15.52 8.91
CA VAL A 545 4.90 15.00 10.27
C VAL A 545 6.15 14.30 10.78
N THR A 546 6.57 14.64 11.99
CA THR A 546 7.59 13.91 12.73
C THR A 546 7.08 13.46 14.09
N ILE A 547 7.54 12.30 14.52
CA ILE A 547 7.19 11.65 15.78
C ILE A 547 8.49 11.47 16.56
N GLU A 548 8.68 12.26 17.63
CA GLU A 548 9.94 12.26 18.40
C GLU A 548 11.18 12.28 17.49
N GLY A 549 11.20 13.18 16.50
CA GLY A 549 12.30 13.30 15.52
C GLY A 549 12.28 12.32 14.33
N SER A 550 11.52 11.22 14.38
CA SER A 550 11.37 10.32 13.22
C SER A 550 10.33 10.85 12.24
N ARG A 551 10.63 10.83 10.93
CA ARG A 551 9.76 11.36 9.89
C ARG A 551 8.77 10.31 9.41
N VAL A 552 7.51 10.72 9.24
CA VAL A 552 6.53 9.91 8.50
C VAL A 552 6.83 10.00 7.01
N ILE A 553 7.28 8.89 6.43
CA ILE A 553 7.66 8.79 5.00
C ILE A 553 6.52 8.31 4.11
N THR A 554 5.57 7.55 4.66
CA THR A 554 4.33 7.17 3.97
C THR A 554 3.20 7.18 4.97
N ALA A 555 2.27 8.11 4.80
CA ALA A 555 1.14 8.28 5.71
C ALA A 555 -0.10 7.52 5.20
N ASP A 556 -1.02 7.26 6.13
CA ASP A 556 -2.38 6.84 5.85
C ASP A 556 -2.54 5.51 5.08
N VAL A 557 -1.70 4.51 5.38
CA VAL A 557 -1.89 3.15 4.84
C VAL A 557 -3.07 2.50 5.56
N ALA A 558 -4.18 2.35 4.84
CA ALA A 558 -5.44 1.84 5.39
C ALA A 558 -5.39 0.32 5.64
N ALA A 559 -5.87 -0.09 6.81
CA ALA A 559 -6.07 -1.48 7.22
C ALA A 559 -7.49 -1.67 7.76
N ASP A 560 -7.99 -2.91 7.76
CA ASP A 560 -9.35 -3.20 8.26
C ASP A 560 -9.51 -2.86 9.75
N ASN A 561 -8.43 -3.02 10.53
CA ASN A 561 -8.39 -2.77 11.97
C ASN A 561 -7.52 -1.54 12.34
N GLY A 562 -7.34 -0.59 11.42
CA GLY A 562 -6.63 0.64 11.75
C GLY A 562 -5.93 1.36 10.60
N ILE A 563 -4.84 2.05 10.94
CA ILE A 563 -4.02 2.78 9.98
C ILE A 563 -2.54 2.63 10.32
N ILE A 564 -1.70 2.54 9.30
CA ILE A 564 -0.24 2.52 9.43
C ILE A 564 0.34 3.83 8.87
N HIS A 565 1.20 4.46 9.65
CA HIS A 565 2.08 5.55 9.23
C HIS A 565 3.51 5.02 9.20
N VAL A 566 4.08 4.89 8.01
CA VAL A 566 5.45 4.39 7.85
C VAL A 566 6.42 5.48 8.26
N ILE A 567 7.33 5.15 9.18
CA ILE A 567 8.35 6.06 9.69
C ILE A 567 9.76 5.63 9.26
N ASP A 568 10.68 6.58 9.19
CA ASP A 568 12.06 6.35 8.75
C ASP A 568 13.03 5.89 9.86
N ARG A 569 12.56 5.78 11.11
CA ARG A 569 13.37 5.37 12.25
C ARG A 569 12.52 4.72 13.34
N ALA A 570 13.03 3.69 13.99
CA ALA A 570 12.35 3.12 15.15
C ALA A 570 12.35 4.08 16.36
N LEU A 571 11.22 4.18 17.04
CA LEU A 571 11.01 4.99 18.23
C LEU A 571 11.52 4.27 19.48
N LEU A 572 12.40 4.93 20.23
CA LEU A 572 12.96 4.43 21.49
C LEU A 572 12.63 5.33 22.68
N GLY A 573 11.71 6.29 22.52
CA GLY A 573 11.40 7.33 23.51
C GLY A 573 10.95 6.81 24.88
N ASN A 574 10.45 5.58 24.97
CA ASN A 574 10.11 4.95 26.25
C ASN A 574 11.28 4.19 26.91
N GLN A 575 12.42 4.05 26.21
CA GLN A 575 13.64 3.47 26.76
C GLN A 575 14.46 4.55 27.46
N THR A 576 15.14 4.20 28.55
CA THR A 576 16.14 5.12 29.14
C THR A 576 17.26 5.41 28.15
N LEU A 577 17.98 6.52 28.33
CA LEU A 577 19.14 6.86 27.51
C LEU A 577 20.20 5.74 27.50
N ALA A 578 20.38 5.05 28.63
CA ALA A 578 21.22 3.85 28.69
C ALA A 578 20.72 2.73 27.75
N GLY A 579 19.41 2.52 27.72
CA GLY A 579 18.76 1.58 26.79
C GLY A 579 18.94 2.02 25.33
N VAL A 580 18.73 3.30 25.03
CA VAL A 580 18.96 3.86 23.69
C VAL A 580 20.39 3.59 23.23
N VAL A 581 21.40 3.91 24.05
CA VAL A 581 22.82 3.63 23.73
C VAL A 581 23.09 2.13 23.52
N SER A 582 22.36 1.25 24.22
CA SER A 582 22.50 -0.20 24.04
C SER A 582 21.83 -0.74 22.78
N TYR A 583 20.84 -0.03 22.23
CA TYR A 583 20.10 -0.44 21.05
C TYR A 583 20.54 0.27 19.76
N VAL A 584 21.30 1.35 19.83
CA VAL A 584 21.83 2.03 18.64
C VAL A 584 23.17 1.39 18.24
N GLN A 585 23.24 0.82 17.03
CA GLN A 585 24.44 0.11 16.57
C GLN A 585 25.68 1.01 16.51
N ALA A 586 25.50 2.29 16.22
CA ALA A 586 26.61 3.25 16.11
C ALA A 586 27.34 3.48 17.44
N THR A 587 26.77 3.07 18.58
CA THR A 587 27.31 3.34 19.92
C THR A 587 27.72 2.09 20.70
N GLU A 588 27.90 0.95 20.04
CA GLU A 588 28.35 -0.30 20.69
C GLU A 588 29.70 -0.14 21.42
N THR A 589 30.68 0.53 20.80
CA THR A 589 31.98 0.77 21.44
C THR A 589 31.86 1.73 22.62
N LEU A 590 30.96 2.73 22.53
CA LEU A 590 30.67 3.64 23.63
C LEU A 590 30.03 2.90 24.80
N LEU A 591 29.10 1.97 24.51
CA LEU A 591 28.46 1.14 25.53
C LEU A 591 29.49 0.32 26.31
N ASP A 592 30.42 -0.34 25.61
CA ASP A 592 31.48 -1.15 26.24
C ASP A 592 32.27 -0.31 27.26
N VAL A 593 32.64 0.92 26.90
CA VAL A 593 33.37 1.81 27.81
C VAL A 593 32.48 2.31 28.96
N VAL A 594 31.23 2.71 28.70
CA VAL A 594 30.31 3.13 29.76
C VAL A 594 30.11 2.01 30.79
N VAL A 595 30.08 0.76 30.34
CA VAL A 595 29.98 -0.43 31.21
C VAL A 595 31.28 -0.68 31.97
N ASP A 596 32.44 -0.69 31.28
CA ASP A 596 33.75 -0.96 31.88
C ASP A 596 34.12 0.07 32.97
N PHE A 597 33.62 1.30 32.84
CA PHE A 597 33.85 2.39 33.79
C PHE A 597 32.74 2.54 34.83
N GLU A 598 31.78 1.60 34.89
CA GLU A 598 30.65 1.58 35.83
C GLU A 598 29.75 2.84 35.77
N LEU A 599 29.74 3.53 34.62
CA LEU A 599 28.94 4.75 34.40
C LEU A 599 27.49 4.46 34.00
N ALA A 600 27.16 3.22 33.62
CA ALA A 600 25.83 2.83 33.17
C ALA A 600 24.70 3.24 34.14
N GLY A 601 24.92 3.17 35.45
CA GLY A 601 23.94 3.63 36.45
C GLY A 601 23.64 5.13 36.37
N ALA A 602 24.64 5.95 36.03
CA ALA A 602 24.47 7.39 35.90
C ALA A 602 23.57 7.76 34.72
N PHE A 603 23.66 7.02 33.61
CA PHE A 603 22.76 7.18 32.45
C PHE A 603 21.31 6.76 32.74
N VAL A 604 21.11 5.80 33.64
CA VAL A 604 19.77 5.37 34.08
C VAL A 604 19.15 6.39 35.03
N ASP A 605 19.94 6.93 35.97
CA ASP A 605 19.46 7.87 37.00
C ASP A 605 19.42 9.34 36.53
N ALA A 606 19.86 9.62 35.30
CA ALA A 606 19.81 10.95 34.70
C ALA A 606 18.37 11.48 34.65
N GLU A 607 18.17 12.75 35.00
CA GLU A 607 16.85 13.40 34.91
C GLU A 607 16.52 13.82 33.46
N ALA A 608 17.48 14.44 32.74
CA ALA A 608 17.33 14.90 31.36
C ALA A 608 18.70 15.24 30.75
N TRP A 609 19.28 14.33 29.96
CA TRP A 609 20.61 14.52 29.36
C TRP A 609 20.58 14.60 27.83
N THR A 610 21.45 15.42 27.27
CA THR A 610 21.82 15.38 25.86
C THR A 610 23.20 14.76 25.76
N LEU A 611 23.28 13.57 25.16
CA LEU A 611 24.54 12.85 24.94
C LEU A 611 24.98 13.04 23.50
N PHE A 612 26.19 13.55 23.30
CA PHE A 612 26.86 13.55 22.01
C PHE A 612 27.74 12.30 21.93
N GLY A 613 27.20 11.20 21.42
CA GLY A 613 27.86 9.91 21.39
C GLY A 613 28.76 9.77 20.15
N PRO A 614 30.08 9.60 20.30
CA PRO A 614 30.95 9.28 19.17
C PRO A 614 30.57 7.94 18.55
N ASP A 615 30.61 7.87 17.21
CA ASP A 615 30.36 6.61 16.50
C ASP A 615 31.46 5.56 16.76
N ASN A 616 31.14 4.30 16.48
CA ASN A 616 32.07 3.19 16.70
C ASN A 616 33.41 3.37 15.98
N ALA A 617 33.40 3.89 14.75
CA ALA A 617 34.59 4.04 13.93
C ALA A 617 35.55 5.07 14.52
N THR A 618 35.01 6.22 14.91
CA THR A 618 35.72 7.28 15.61
C THR A 618 36.25 6.79 16.95
N PHE A 619 35.39 6.17 17.76
CA PHE A 619 35.78 5.77 19.10
C PHE A 619 36.87 4.71 19.08
N ALA A 620 36.80 3.75 18.14
CA ALA A 620 37.85 2.76 17.95
C ALA A 620 39.16 3.36 17.42
N ALA A 621 39.10 4.47 16.70
CA ALA A 621 40.27 5.19 16.20
C ALA A 621 40.91 6.10 17.27
N ALA A 622 40.17 6.49 18.30
CA ALA A 622 40.70 7.27 19.41
C ALA A 622 41.70 6.46 20.23
N ASP A 623 42.96 6.89 20.26
CA ASP A 623 43.96 6.27 21.14
C ASP A 623 43.78 6.76 22.58
N LEU A 624 42.94 6.04 23.33
CA LEU A 624 42.72 6.30 24.75
C LEU A 624 43.79 5.64 25.64
N SER A 625 44.77 4.93 25.08
CA SER A 625 45.73 4.13 25.88
C SER A 625 46.70 4.99 26.71
N GLY A 626 46.85 6.27 26.36
CA GLY A 626 47.61 7.26 27.12
C GLY A 626 46.87 7.87 28.30
N PHE A 627 45.55 7.69 28.40
CA PHE A 627 44.73 8.28 29.45
C PHE A 627 44.56 7.33 30.63
N THR A 628 44.56 7.90 31.83
CA THR A 628 44.17 7.22 33.05
C THR A 628 42.67 7.01 33.11
N ASN A 629 42.22 6.13 34.00
CA ASN A 629 40.78 5.88 34.13
C ASN A 629 39.99 7.12 34.57
N GLU A 630 40.61 8.02 35.33
CA GLU A 630 40.00 9.27 35.77
C GLU A 630 39.83 10.22 34.58
N GLU A 631 40.84 10.36 33.73
CA GLU A 631 40.79 11.18 32.52
C GLU A 631 39.79 10.63 31.48
N ILE A 632 39.72 9.30 31.31
CA ILE A 632 38.70 8.68 30.44
C ILE A 632 37.29 8.98 30.97
N THR A 633 37.10 8.97 32.29
CA THR A 633 35.81 9.36 32.89
C THR A 633 35.49 10.82 32.59
N GLU A 634 36.47 11.73 32.69
CA GLU A 634 36.29 13.14 32.31
C GLU A 634 35.94 13.30 30.83
N VAL A 635 36.60 12.58 29.92
CA VAL A 635 36.26 12.55 28.49
C VAL A 635 34.81 12.13 28.29
N LEU A 636 34.34 11.05 28.92
CA LEU A 636 32.96 10.58 28.78
C LEU A 636 31.95 11.59 29.33
N LEU A 637 32.24 12.24 30.47
CA LEU A 637 31.38 13.26 31.06
C LEU A 637 31.35 14.55 30.22
N TYR A 638 32.39 14.82 29.42
CA TYR A 638 32.45 15.97 28.53
C TYR A 638 31.52 15.83 27.30
N HIS A 639 31.15 14.60 26.95
CA HIS A 639 30.15 14.33 25.90
C HIS A 639 28.69 14.50 26.39
N VAL A 640 28.48 14.79 27.69
CA VAL A 640 27.15 14.88 28.29
C VAL A 640 26.82 16.32 28.65
N PHE A 641 25.72 16.82 28.11
CA PHE A 641 25.09 18.05 28.55
C PHE A 641 23.91 17.73 29.48
N ALA A 642 23.97 18.25 30.71
CA ALA A 642 23.09 17.82 31.80
C ALA A 642 21.99 18.83 32.18
N GLU A 643 21.90 19.97 31.49
CA GLU A 643 20.88 20.99 31.81
C GLU A 643 19.56 20.81 31.03
N GLY A 644 19.45 19.78 30.18
CA GLY A 644 18.22 19.43 29.48
C GLY A 644 18.44 18.54 28.27
N VAL A 645 17.30 18.20 27.64
CA VAL A 645 17.25 17.52 26.34
C VAL A 645 17.20 18.59 25.25
N ILE A 646 18.14 18.55 24.32
CA ILE A 646 18.20 19.42 23.15
C ILE A 646 18.15 18.52 21.93
N GLY A 647 17.00 18.44 21.26
CA GLY A 647 16.89 17.78 19.96
C GLY A 647 17.59 18.61 18.86
N SER A 648 17.81 18.03 17.70
CA SER A 648 18.53 18.70 16.61
C SER A 648 17.85 20.01 16.16
N ALA A 649 16.52 20.03 16.08
CA ALA A 649 15.76 21.22 15.70
C ALA A 649 15.95 22.36 16.71
N ASP A 650 15.97 22.04 18.00
CA ASP A 650 16.23 23.00 19.07
C ASP A 650 17.70 23.46 19.04
N LEU A 651 18.65 22.53 18.79
CA LEU A 651 20.06 22.86 18.64
C LEU A 651 20.30 23.84 17.49
N VAL A 652 19.67 23.61 16.33
CA VAL A 652 19.72 24.53 15.19
C VAL A 652 19.13 25.89 15.57
N GLY A 653 17.96 25.92 16.24
CA GLY A 653 17.36 27.16 16.71
C GLY A 653 18.25 27.94 17.70
N LEU A 654 18.97 27.25 18.58
CA LEU A 654 19.95 27.85 19.49
C LEU A 654 21.15 28.42 18.72
N LEU A 655 21.68 27.70 17.73
CA LEU A 655 22.77 28.16 16.87
C LEU A 655 22.37 29.39 16.07
N GLU A 656 21.17 29.41 15.48
CA GLU A 656 20.65 30.59 14.77
C GLU A 656 20.52 31.81 15.70
N ALA A 657 20.04 31.60 16.93
CA ALA A 657 19.95 32.65 17.94
C ALA A 657 21.34 33.14 18.43
N GLY A 658 22.34 32.27 18.39
CA GLY A 658 23.75 32.54 18.75
C GLY A 658 24.60 33.11 17.61
N GLU A 659 24.00 33.58 16.52
CA GLU A 659 24.74 34.05 15.32
C GLU A 659 25.66 32.97 14.71
N GLY A 660 25.28 31.70 14.83
CA GLY A 660 25.99 30.55 14.28
C GLY A 660 26.94 29.85 15.25
N ALA A 661 27.06 30.30 16.50
CA ALA A 661 27.88 29.65 17.52
C ALA A 661 27.26 29.73 18.91
N ILE A 662 27.39 28.66 19.70
CA ILE A 662 26.95 28.58 21.10
C ILE A 662 27.99 27.86 21.95
N SER A 663 27.93 28.11 23.25
CA SER A 663 28.76 27.46 24.26
C SER A 663 27.85 26.84 25.32
N ILE A 664 28.02 25.54 25.58
CA ILE A 664 27.19 24.80 26.54
C ILE A 664 28.04 24.15 27.64
N SER A 665 27.55 24.15 28.89
CA SER A 665 28.26 23.54 30.01
C SER A 665 28.08 22.02 30.02
N THR A 666 29.19 21.27 30.01
CA THR A 666 29.16 19.80 30.08
C THR A 666 29.07 19.31 31.53
N LEU A 667 28.79 18.01 31.72
CA LEU A 667 28.79 17.37 33.03
C LEU A 667 30.19 17.24 33.63
N GLN A 668 31.24 17.23 32.78
CA GLN A 668 32.63 17.34 33.22
C GLN A 668 32.92 18.72 33.85
N GLY A 669 32.25 19.77 33.36
CA GLY A 669 32.27 21.12 33.93
C GLY A 669 32.86 22.19 33.01
N GLU A 670 33.66 21.80 32.02
CA GLU A 670 34.15 22.68 30.95
C GLU A 670 33.08 22.91 29.89
N ALA A 671 33.21 24.03 29.17
CA ALA A 671 32.31 24.39 28.09
C ALA A 671 32.62 23.61 26.81
N LEU A 672 31.57 23.20 26.11
CA LEU A 672 31.61 22.64 24.78
C LEU A 672 31.18 23.71 23.79
N GLU A 673 32.07 24.06 22.86
CA GLU A 673 31.80 25.06 21.84
C GLU A 673 31.19 24.38 20.61
N ILE A 674 30.06 24.88 20.12
CA ILE A 674 29.34 24.33 18.98
C ILE A 674 29.13 25.45 17.96
N ALA A 675 29.53 25.25 16.71
CA ALA A 675 29.40 26.25 15.67
C ALA A 675 29.00 25.66 14.32
N VAL A 676 28.29 26.44 13.51
CA VAL A 676 28.00 26.11 12.12
C VAL A 676 29.16 26.57 11.25
N LEU A 677 29.79 25.64 10.53
CA LEU A 677 30.86 25.92 9.58
C LEU A 677 30.31 26.56 8.29
N GLU A 678 31.20 27.09 7.44
CA GLU A 678 30.81 27.75 6.17
C GLU A 678 30.02 26.83 5.21
N ASP A 679 30.20 25.51 5.31
CA ASP A 679 29.50 24.52 4.50
C ASP A 679 28.16 24.06 5.12
N GLY A 680 27.79 24.59 6.28
CA GLY A 680 26.56 24.25 7.01
C GLY A 680 26.72 23.10 8.01
N THR A 681 27.90 22.49 8.11
CA THR A 681 28.18 21.42 9.08
C THR A 681 28.18 21.98 10.50
N ILE A 682 27.55 21.29 11.44
CA ILE A 682 27.64 21.63 12.87
C ILE A 682 28.88 20.95 13.43
N ALA A 683 29.85 21.76 13.87
CA ALA A 683 31.13 21.33 14.39
C ALA A 683 31.26 21.67 15.87
N PHE A 684 31.97 20.80 16.58
CA PHE A 684 32.27 20.91 18.00
C PHE A 684 33.75 21.25 18.20
N ASN A 685 34.06 22.15 19.14
CA ASN A 685 35.42 22.58 19.51
C ASN A 685 36.33 22.87 18.30
N GLY A 686 35.85 23.68 17.35
CA GLY A 686 36.64 24.05 16.16
C GLY A 686 36.87 22.91 15.16
N GLY A 687 36.07 21.84 15.21
CA GLY A 687 36.14 20.70 14.29
C GLY A 687 36.71 19.42 14.89
N GLN A 688 36.84 19.32 16.22
CA GLN A 688 37.18 18.06 16.90
C GLN A 688 36.16 16.96 16.60
N ALA A 689 34.88 17.33 16.50
CA ALA A 689 33.82 16.46 16.03
C ALA A 689 32.81 17.23 15.17
N VAL A 690 32.01 16.50 14.41
CA VAL A 690 30.90 17.02 13.62
C VAL A 690 29.64 16.21 13.87
N LEU A 691 28.48 16.87 13.76
CA LEU A 691 27.18 16.22 13.92
C LEU A 691 26.76 15.52 12.64
N ASP A 692 26.41 14.24 12.73
CA ASP A 692 25.85 13.49 11.59
C ASP A 692 24.35 13.80 11.44
N LEU A 693 24.02 14.76 10.58
CA LEU A 693 22.63 15.16 10.33
C LEU A 693 21.78 14.08 9.64
N ASP A 694 22.40 13.04 9.07
CA ASP A 694 21.66 11.92 8.48
C ASP A 694 21.20 10.90 9.56
N ASN A 695 21.79 10.94 10.77
CA ASN A 695 21.55 9.96 11.83
C ASN A 695 21.46 10.56 13.25
N ILE A 696 20.70 11.64 13.39
CA ILE A 696 20.49 12.40 14.63
C ILE A 696 19.17 12.06 15.34
N ASP A 697 19.11 12.39 16.63
CA ASP A 697 17.91 12.36 17.49
C ASP A 697 17.37 10.98 17.85
N TYR A 698 18.13 10.22 18.64
CA TYR A 698 17.59 9.06 19.35
C TYR A 698 17.08 9.46 20.72
N PHE A 699 15.78 9.78 20.80
CA PHE A 699 15.13 10.13 22.05
C PHE A 699 14.96 8.90 22.95
N GLY A 700 15.20 9.11 24.24
CA GLY A 700 14.85 8.22 25.34
C GLY A 700 14.10 8.97 26.43
N SER A 701 13.56 8.24 27.39
CA SER A 701 12.65 8.75 28.41
C SER A 701 13.29 9.77 29.37
N ASN A 702 14.62 9.78 29.45
CA ASN A 702 15.41 10.70 30.27
C ASN A 702 16.55 11.39 29.49
N GLY A 703 16.50 11.40 28.16
CA GLY A 703 17.55 12.05 27.37
C GLY A 703 17.43 11.90 25.87
N VAL A 704 18.42 12.42 25.15
CA VAL A 704 18.59 12.22 23.70
C VAL A 704 20.03 11.87 23.40
N LEU A 705 20.23 10.96 22.45
CA LEU A 705 21.53 10.64 21.88
C LEU A 705 21.65 11.26 20.48
N HIS A 706 22.70 12.04 20.30
CA HIS A 706 23.19 12.56 19.02
C HIS A 706 24.45 11.80 18.65
N VAL A 707 24.46 11.14 17.49
CA VAL A 707 25.68 10.49 17.01
C VAL A 707 26.58 11.55 16.37
N ILE A 708 27.86 11.58 16.77
CA ILE A 708 28.86 12.51 16.24
C ILE A 708 30.02 11.76 15.60
N GLU A 709 30.61 12.35 14.56
CA GLU A 709 31.88 11.91 13.98
C GLU A 709 33.01 12.71 14.62
N GLY A 710 33.80 12.09 15.50
CA GLY A 710 34.86 12.75 16.27
C GLY A 710 34.73 12.53 17.78
N LEU A 711 35.87 12.55 18.48
CA LEU A 711 35.90 12.41 19.95
C LEU A 711 36.12 13.79 20.57
N LEU A 712 35.25 14.18 21.50
CA LEU A 712 35.38 15.42 22.24
C LEU A 712 36.36 15.25 23.39
N LEU A 713 37.42 16.05 23.40
CA LEU A 713 38.40 16.07 24.48
C LEU A 713 38.24 17.37 25.29
N PRO A 714 38.15 17.29 26.63
CA PRO A 714 38.18 18.48 27.49
C PRO A 714 39.44 19.32 27.20
N PRO A 715 39.33 20.64 27.02
CA PRO A 715 40.47 21.54 26.87
C PRO A 715 41.59 21.30 27.90
N SER A 716 41.26 21.03 29.16
CA SER A 716 42.27 20.75 30.20
C SER A 716 43.13 19.51 29.93
N LEU A 717 42.59 18.47 29.30
CA LEU A 717 43.34 17.28 28.91
C LEU A 717 44.16 17.47 27.64
N VAL A 718 43.77 18.45 26.81
CA VAL A 718 44.54 18.86 25.65
C VAL A 718 45.67 19.81 26.08
N ASP A 719 45.47 20.66 27.08
CA ASP A 719 46.44 21.66 27.54
C ASP A 719 47.67 21.08 28.25
N ASP A 720 47.56 19.92 28.90
CA ASP A 720 48.65 19.28 29.67
C ASP A 720 49.43 18.16 28.94
N ALA A 721 49.09 17.83 27.68
CA ALA A 721 49.81 16.82 26.91
C ALA A 721 51.30 17.17 26.69
N GLU A 722 52.22 16.22 26.93
CA GLU A 722 53.66 16.43 26.72
C GLU A 722 53.96 16.88 25.28
N PRO A 723 54.90 17.83 25.06
CA PRO A 723 55.24 18.29 23.72
C PRO A 723 55.93 17.18 22.91
N ASP A 724 55.47 16.97 21.68
CA ASP A 724 56.10 16.07 20.70
C ASP A 724 57.55 16.49 20.42
N VAL A 725 57.80 17.80 20.42
CA VAL A 725 59.11 18.39 20.14
C VAL A 725 59.47 19.40 21.22
N THR A 726 60.55 19.15 21.95
CA THR A 726 61.14 20.11 22.90
C THR A 726 62.46 20.65 22.36
N ILE A 727 62.55 21.97 22.26
CA ILE A 727 63.70 22.71 21.74
C ILE A 727 64.27 23.56 22.87
N THR A 728 65.52 23.30 23.25
CA THR A 728 66.18 24.07 24.32
C THR A 728 66.81 25.32 23.75
N VAL A 729 66.47 26.47 24.31
CA VAL A 729 66.99 27.78 23.88
C VAL A 729 67.84 28.38 25.00
N GLY A 730 69.02 28.85 24.62
CA GLY A 730 69.92 29.67 25.41
C GLY A 730 70.47 30.83 24.59
N ASN A 731 71.35 31.64 25.16
CA ASN A 731 71.95 32.77 24.44
C ASN A 731 73.46 32.94 24.75
N GLU A 732 74.22 33.36 23.73
CA GLU A 732 75.60 33.84 23.89
C GLU A 732 75.62 35.37 23.98
N GLY A 733 75.16 35.90 25.11
CA GLY A 733 75.00 37.33 25.32
C GLY A 733 73.99 37.93 24.33
N SER A 734 74.34 39.06 23.70
CA SER A 734 73.50 39.74 22.71
C SER A 734 73.82 39.38 21.25
N SER A 735 74.63 38.35 21.03
CA SER A 735 75.20 38.06 19.70
C SER A 735 74.47 36.98 18.91
N ALA A 736 73.93 35.95 19.57
CA ALA A 736 73.19 34.86 18.93
C ALA A 736 72.31 34.07 19.90
N TRP A 737 71.29 33.40 19.37
CA TRP A 737 70.59 32.30 20.03
C TRP A 737 71.44 31.03 19.96
N VAL A 738 71.38 30.23 21.02
CA VAL A 738 71.89 28.86 21.07
C VAL A 738 70.69 27.94 21.17
N ILE A 739 70.40 27.18 20.13
CA ILE A 739 69.28 26.24 20.12
C ILE A 739 69.86 24.83 20.05
N ASP A 740 69.52 24.00 21.04
CA ASP A 740 70.02 22.62 21.20
C ASP A 740 71.56 22.49 21.06
N GLY A 741 72.28 23.54 21.46
CA GLY A 741 73.74 23.62 21.42
C GLY A 741 74.34 24.24 20.17
N ASP A 742 73.55 24.52 19.13
CA ASP A 742 74.00 25.16 17.89
C ASP A 742 73.68 26.66 17.85
N THR A 743 74.53 27.45 17.20
CA THR A 743 74.39 28.92 17.10
C THR A 743 73.49 29.30 15.93
N ASN A 744 72.33 29.93 16.22
CA ASN A 744 71.31 30.32 15.24
C ASN A 744 71.00 29.24 14.17
N PRO A 745 70.70 27.98 14.53
CA PRO A 745 70.42 26.92 13.57
C PRO A 745 69.08 27.14 12.84
N THR A 746 68.89 26.48 11.71
CA THR A 746 67.54 26.33 11.14
C THR A 746 66.80 25.25 11.93
N VAL A 747 65.59 25.56 12.39
CA VAL A 747 64.73 24.62 13.14
C VAL A 747 63.69 24.04 12.18
N SER A 748 63.49 22.73 12.20
CA SER A 748 62.47 22.05 11.39
C SER A 748 61.34 21.52 12.28
N LEU A 749 60.09 21.81 11.92
CA LEU A 749 58.88 21.44 12.66
C LEU A 749 57.86 20.80 11.71
N ALA A 750 57.05 19.84 12.16
CA ALA A 750 56.00 19.25 11.34
C ALA A 750 54.61 19.76 11.74
N VAL A 751 53.72 19.94 10.75
CA VAL A 751 52.31 20.30 11.02
C VAL A 751 51.67 19.22 11.87
N GLY A 752 50.99 19.63 12.94
CA GLY A 752 50.37 18.76 13.94
C GLY A 752 51.24 18.53 15.18
N ASP A 753 52.54 18.83 15.15
CA ASP A 753 53.40 18.69 16.33
C ASP A 753 52.99 19.69 17.43
N ARG A 754 52.97 19.21 18.68
CA ARG A 754 53.02 20.08 19.84
C ARG A 754 54.46 20.46 20.17
N VAL A 755 54.79 21.74 19.99
CA VAL A 755 56.16 22.24 20.08
C VAL A 755 56.34 23.04 21.36
N ARG A 756 57.41 22.75 22.10
CA ARG A 756 57.88 23.52 23.26
C ARG A 756 59.25 24.12 22.99
N PHE A 757 59.36 25.43 23.06
CA PHE A 757 60.64 26.13 23.21
C PHE A 757 60.92 26.34 24.71
N ASP A 758 61.87 25.60 25.28
CA ASP A 758 62.34 25.77 26.65
C ASP A 758 63.33 26.94 26.71
N LEU A 759 62.91 28.04 27.35
CA LEU A 759 63.65 29.28 27.48
C LEU A 759 64.23 29.47 28.88
N SER A 760 64.22 28.44 29.73
CA SER A 760 64.71 28.51 31.12
C SER A 760 66.19 28.91 31.23
N GLY A 761 66.97 28.75 30.15
CA GLY A 761 68.35 29.19 30.01
C GLY A 761 68.53 30.65 29.56
N VAL A 762 67.44 31.40 29.30
CA VAL A 762 67.44 32.74 28.70
C VAL A 762 66.99 33.79 29.72
N ASP A 763 67.69 34.93 29.78
CA ASP A 763 67.18 36.11 30.49
C ASP A 763 66.13 36.82 29.62
N SER A 764 64.87 36.38 29.71
CA SER A 764 63.75 36.91 28.93
C SER A 764 63.47 38.40 29.17
N GLY A 765 63.96 38.97 30.27
CA GLY A 765 63.91 40.41 30.54
C GLY A 765 64.85 41.25 29.65
N PHE A 766 65.95 40.65 29.17
CA PHE A 766 66.92 41.28 28.25
C PHE A 766 66.83 40.74 26.82
N HIS A 767 66.37 39.51 26.65
CA HIS A 767 66.31 38.80 25.38
C HIS A 767 64.93 38.17 25.16
N PRO A 768 63.87 38.94 24.87
CA PRO A 768 62.54 38.37 24.67
C PRO A 768 62.49 37.60 23.34
N PHE A 769 62.11 36.33 23.41
CA PHE A 769 61.97 35.43 22.26
C PHE A 769 60.65 35.66 21.51
N ALA A 770 60.68 35.56 20.19
CA ALA A 770 59.49 35.64 19.35
C ALA A 770 59.60 34.77 18.09
N LEU A 771 58.48 34.16 17.73
CA LEU A 771 58.23 33.50 16.46
C LEU A 771 57.50 34.48 15.54
N VAL A 772 58.05 34.69 14.35
CA VAL A 772 57.55 35.72 13.43
C VAL A 772 57.37 35.17 12.03
N GLY A 773 56.41 35.76 11.31
CA GLY A 773 56.09 35.31 9.97
C GLY A 773 57.04 35.82 8.90
N THR A 774 56.79 35.46 7.65
CA THR A 774 57.57 35.91 6.48
C THR A 774 57.65 37.44 6.39
N GLY A 775 56.56 38.15 6.72
CA GLY A 775 56.49 39.62 6.80
C GLY A 775 57.17 40.25 8.03
N GLY A 776 57.62 39.46 9.00
CA GLY A 776 58.26 39.93 10.24
C GLY A 776 57.29 40.37 11.34
N ALA A 777 55.98 40.15 11.15
CA ALA A 777 54.97 40.31 12.19
C ALA A 777 55.10 39.20 13.25
N ALA A 778 54.88 39.55 14.51
CA ALA A 778 54.88 38.57 15.60
C ALA A 778 53.67 37.64 15.50
N LEU A 779 53.94 36.35 15.40
CA LEU A 779 52.91 35.30 15.44
C LEU A 779 52.71 34.85 16.88
N LEU A 780 53.81 34.59 17.59
CA LEU A 780 53.88 34.28 19.02
C LEU A 780 55.10 35.00 19.64
N SER A 781 54.96 35.77 20.71
CA SER A 781 56.07 36.58 21.28
C SER A 781 55.97 36.75 22.78
N GLN A 782 57.10 36.66 23.49
CA GLN A 782 57.23 36.95 24.93
C GLN A 782 57.14 38.45 25.27
N GLY A 783 57.01 39.36 24.29
CA GLY A 783 56.91 40.79 24.54
C GLY A 783 55.75 41.16 25.48
N SER A 784 55.99 42.13 26.38
CA SER A 784 55.09 42.64 27.45
C SER A 784 53.67 42.03 27.50
N GLY A 785 53.57 40.79 27.97
CA GLY A 785 52.30 40.09 28.21
C GLY A 785 52.04 38.82 27.39
N GLY A 786 52.89 38.46 26.42
CA GLY A 786 52.51 37.47 25.41
C GLY A 786 51.70 38.18 24.32
N SER A 787 52.20 38.25 23.08
CA SER A 787 51.47 38.93 22.00
C SER A 787 51.80 38.36 20.63
N GLY A 788 50.83 38.40 19.72
CA GLY A 788 50.99 37.89 18.36
C GLY A 788 49.63 37.53 17.77
N SER A 789 49.58 37.32 16.45
CA SER A 789 48.32 37.04 15.75
C SER A 789 47.69 35.69 16.08
N PHE A 790 48.46 34.75 16.66
CA PHE A 790 48.02 33.38 16.98
C PHE A 790 48.01 33.10 18.49
N VAL A 791 48.12 34.13 19.34
CA VAL A 791 48.14 33.92 20.80
C VAL A 791 46.77 33.57 21.36
N ASP A 792 45.71 34.14 20.77
CA ASP A 792 44.31 33.90 21.15
C ASP A 792 43.62 32.94 20.16
N ASP A 793 44.40 32.14 19.42
CA ASP A 793 43.90 31.12 18.50
C ASP A 793 43.82 29.78 19.24
N ASP A 794 42.59 29.35 19.52
CA ASP A 794 42.31 28.13 20.29
C ASP A 794 42.87 26.86 19.61
N ALA A 795 42.97 26.85 18.27
CA ALA A 795 43.54 25.70 17.54
C ALA A 795 45.07 25.64 17.66
N VAL A 796 45.72 26.79 17.84
CA VAL A 796 47.16 26.87 18.10
C VAL A 796 47.48 26.57 19.57
N ASN A 797 46.55 26.86 20.47
CA ASN A 797 46.69 26.60 21.91
C ASN A 797 48.05 27.07 22.47
N ALA A 798 48.33 28.36 22.28
CA ALA A 798 49.62 28.94 22.61
C ALA A 798 49.74 29.31 24.10
N VAL A 799 50.72 28.71 24.78
CA VAL A 799 51.11 29.09 26.15
C VAL A 799 52.45 29.83 26.11
N ILE A 800 52.44 31.10 26.51
CA ILE A 800 53.64 31.96 26.51
C ILE A 800 53.95 32.42 27.93
N SER A 801 55.14 32.06 28.42
CA SER A 801 55.65 32.46 29.74
C SER A 801 57.05 33.06 29.64
N SER A 802 57.68 33.42 30.77
CA SER A 802 59.08 33.89 30.79
C SER A 802 60.09 32.80 30.44
N ASP A 803 59.74 31.54 30.69
CA ASP A 803 60.65 30.40 30.67
C ASP A 803 60.28 29.40 29.57
N GLU A 804 59.18 29.62 28.85
CA GLU A 804 58.67 28.68 27.84
C GLU A 804 57.74 29.35 26.83
N VAL A 805 57.73 28.84 25.61
CA VAL A 805 56.70 29.07 24.60
C VAL A 805 56.24 27.71 24.05
N THR A 806 54.97 27.37 24.23
CA THR A 806 54.37 26.10 23.78
C THR A 806 53.18 26.36 22.89
N PHE A 807 53.01 25.57 21.84
CA PHE A 807 51.91 25.70 20.88
C PHE A 807 51.78 24.43 20.03
N THR A 808 50.62 24.23 19.42
CA THR A 808 50.37 23.24 18.36
C THR A 808 50.62 23.89 17.00
N LEU A 809 51.45 23.25 16.17
CA LEU A 809 51.74 23.77 14.83
C LEU A 809 50.60 23.45 13.86
N THR A 810 49.60 24.32 13.78
CA THR A 810 48.48 24.21 12.82
C THR A 810 48.94 24.48 11.39
N SER A 811 48.16 24.02 10.40
CA SER A 811 48.42 24.30 8.98
C SER A 811 48.47 25.80 8.67
N GLU A 812 47.63 26.59 9.34
CA GLU A 812 47.57 28.05 9.17
C GLU A 812 48.80 28.75 9.77
N LEU A 813 49.17 28.37 11.00
CA LEU A 813 50.40 28.87 11.62
C LEU A 813 51.64 28.46 10.82
N ALA A 814 51.68 27.23 10.31
CA ALA A 814 52.80 26.70 9.53
C ALA A 814 52.99 27.41 8.19
N ALA A 815 51.92 27.90 7.57
CA ALA A 815 51.99 28.65 6.31
C ALA A 815 52.65 30.03 6.50
N ASP A 816 52.49 30.64 7.67
CA ASP A 816 53.01 31.97 7.97
C ASP A 816 54.36 31.96 8.71
N LEU A 817 54.61 30.94 9.55
CA LEU A 817 55.79 30.80 10.40
C LEU A 817 57.08 30.67 9.58
N ALA A 818 58.05 31.57 9.82
CA ALA A 818 59.27 31.61 9.01
C ALA A 818 60.58 31.68 9.80
N ARG A 819 60.56 32.21 11.02
CA ARG A 819 61.79 32.51 11.79
C ARG A 819 61.51 32.72 13.26
N TYR A 820 62.54 32.48 14.06
CA TYR A 820 62.60 32.90 15.45
C TYR A 820 63.58 34.08 15.59
N ILE A 821 63.27 35.03 16.48
CA ILE A 821 64.06 36.24 16.71
C ILE A 821 64.11 36.61 18.20
N CYS A 822 65.10 37.43 18.57
CA CYS A 822 65.03 38.26 19.76
C CYS A 822 64.44 39.62 19.37
N THR A 823 63.37 40.05 20.03
CA THR A 823 62.73 41.34 19.74
C THR A 823 63.60 42.55 20.12
N SER A 824 64.58 42.35 21.00
CA SER A 824 65.51 43.41 21.45
C SER A 824 66.84 43.43 20.71
N HIS A 825 67.25 42.32 20.07
CA HIS A 825 68.56 42.17 19.44
C HIS A 825 68.46 41.55 18.05
N ALA A 826 68.61 42.36 17.00
CA ALA A 826 68.45 41.94 15.62
C ALA A 826 69.43 40.86 15.13
N SER A 827 70.57 40.67 15.81
CA SER A 827 71.55 39.63 15.51
C SER A 827 71.17 38.23 16.02
N MET A 828 70.20 38.15 16.94
CA MET A 828 69.72 36.89 17.49
C MET A 828 68.48 36.46 16.69
N ALA A 829 68.70 35.76 15.58
CA ALA A 829 67.65 35.28 14.70
C ALA A 829 68.09 34.03 13.93
N GLY A 830 67.15 33.16 13.61
CA GLY A 830 67.35 32.01 12.72
C GLY A 830 66.07 31.62 11.99
N GLU A 831 66.18 30.67 11.07
CA GLU A 831 65.09 30.25 10.18
C GLU A 831 64.30 29.08 10.79
N ILE A 832 63.01 29.03 10.48
CA ILE A 832 62.14 27.89 10.76
C ILE A 832 61.65 27.34 9.43
N THR A 833 61.76 26.04 9.24
CA THR A 833 61.17 25.31 8.13
C THR A 833 60.05 24.44 8.66
N THR A 834 58.86 24.55 8.10
CA THR A 834 57.73 23.69 8.42
C THR A 834 57.59 22.64 7.33
N ASP A 835 57.46 21.37 7.72
CA ASP A 835 57.14 20.28 6.79
C ASP A 835 55.61 20.27 6.61
N GLY A 836 55.17 20.88 5.51
CA GLY A 836 53.78 20.96 5.05
C GLY A 836 53.72 21.08 3.53
#